data_AF-A0A935EQP1-F1
#
_entry.id   AF-A0A935EQP1-F1
#
_cell.length_a   1.000
_cell.length_b   1.000
_cell.length_c   1.000
_cell.angle_alpha   90.00
_cell.angle_beta   90.00
_cell.angle_gamma   90.00
#
_symmetry.space_group_name_H-M   'P 1'
#
loop_
_entity.id
_entity.type
_entity.pdbx_description
1 polymer ?
#
loop_
_entity_poly.entity_id
_entity_poly.type
_entity_poly.pdbx_seq_one_letter_code
_entity_poly.pdbx_strand_id
1 'polypeptide(L)'
;MTFKKIGLLLLLALLVVAFFALDLGRFLSLDYVKGAQDRFAELYAQHPAAVLGSYFGIYVLVTALSLPGAVIMTLAGGAIFGLLVGTLVVSFASSLGATLAMLAARYLLREGVQSRFGARLADIDKGIAREGAFYLFTLRLVPLFPFFVINLLMGLTKMKATTFYGVSQLGMLAGTVVYVNAGTQLARIDSLQGILSPGLLLSFALLGVFPLIAKKIVDGVKARRVYAPWAAKKPKKFDRNMVVIGAGAAGLVTAYIAAAVKARVTLVESHQMGGDCLNTGCVPSKALIKTATLARQMRRSADYGIARAEFTLDFAQVMERVASVVREVEPHDSVARYTGLGVDVQIGRAKILDPWHVQITHDDGSTQVLSTRCIVIATGARPFVPPLPGIEEVGFLTSDTLWSLRQQPRRLLVLGGGPIGCELAQAFARLGSQVTQVEMAPRLMLREDEDVSAYAQQALQADGVTVLTGHQALRCEQLGEEKFLVVESAGKEQRLPFDVLLCAVGRVARLQGFGLEELGIPVHRTVLTDEYLQTVFPNILAAGDVAGPYQFTHTASHQAWYAAVNGLFGGLKKFKADYSVIPWCTFIDPEVARVGLNEQEAREQGVAYEVTRYGLDDLDRAIADSAAHGWVKVLTVPGKDRILGVTIVGVHAGDLLAEFVLAMKHGLGLNKILGTIHIYPTLAEANKFVAGEWKRAHQPLALLRWVERFHAWRRGGGGGRVGCRRTGLAGRLLGLAVAGAGAVTLPPLADPSGGLGSGWRVVTLPAQKPPVTRYTAERLDGHDALRVEAAASYGNLVHDLPGVPAPRTLRWAWRLQQPNAAADLRSKSGDDTAVKVCLSFDLPMSAVPFVERQLLRLARSRTGANLPAATLCWVWAGTEAHGAQLDNAYSRRVRSIVLRNGSDAPGRWHSESRDVAADFLRAFGDESATVPPLTAVIVAGDADNTGGRSLAHVADLAFAP
;
A
#
# COMPACT_ATOMS: atom_id res chain seq x y z
N MET A 1 29.21 -22.29 17.05
CA MET A 1 29.14 -23.43 16.09
C MET A 1 30.04 -24.54 16.59
N THR A 2 29.66 -25.82 16.45
CA THR A 2 30.51 -26.97 16.82
C THR A 2 31.63 -27.19 15.79
N PHE A 3 32.75 -27.82 16.17
CA PHE A 3 33.88 -28.12 15.26
C PHE A 3 33.44 -28.88 13.99
N LYS A 4 32.46 -29.79 14.11
CA LYS A 4 31.88 -30.52 12.96
C LYS A 4 31.14 -29.61 11.98
N LYS A 5 30.40 -28.60 12.47
CA LYS A 5 29.72 -27.59 11.63
C LYS A 5 30.74 -26.70 10.90
N ILE A 6 31.83 -26.33 11.58
CA ILE A 6 32.92 -25.52 10.99
C ILE A 6 33.64 -26.31 9.90
N GLY A 7 34.01 -27.57 10.16
CA GLY A 7 34.64 -28.44 9.16
C GLY A 7 33.80 -28.63 7.91
N LEU A 8 32.49 -28.86 8.07
CA LEU A 8 31.57 -28.98 6.93
C LEU A 8 31.43 -27.66 6.15
N LEU A 9 31.36 -26.52 6.84
CA LEU A 9 31.26 -25.21 6.20
C LEU A 9 32.53 -24.86 5.42
N LEU A 10 33.71 -25.18 5.96
CA LEU A 10 34.99 -25.04 5.28
C LEU A 10 35.09 -25.96 4.05
N LEU A 11 34.64 -27.20 4.15
CA LEU A 11 34.61 -28.13 3.02
C LEU A 11 33.70 -27.62 1.89
N LEU A 12 32.49 -27.16 2.21
CA LEU A 12 31.57 -26.59 1.23
C LEU A 12 32.14 -25.32 0.59
N ALA A 13 32.75 -24.44 1.40
CA ALA A 13 33.43 -23.24 0.90
C ALA A 13 34.59 -23.60 -0.03
N LEU A 14 35.41 -24.60 0.32
CA LEU A 14 36.51 -25.09 -0.50
C LEU A 14 36.01 -25.64 -1.84
N LEU A 15 34.92 -26.40 -1.86
CA LEU A 15 34.32 -26.93 -3.09
C LEU A 15 33.78 -25.83 -4.01
N VAL A 16 33.15 -24.80 -3.43
CA VAL A 16 32.68 -23.63 -4.19
C VAL A 16 33.87 -22.82 -4.73
N VAL A 17 34.89 -22.57 -3.90
CA VAL A 17 36.11 -21.88 -4.33
C VAL A 17 36.83 -22.66 -5.43
N ALA A 18 36.96 -23.98 -5.29
CA ALA A 18 37.56 -24.83 -6.31
C ALA A 18 36.79 -24.76 -7.64
N PHE A 19 35.45 -24.70 -7.60
CA PHE A 19 34.64 -24.55 -8.81
C PHE A 19 34.96 -23.27 -9.59
N PHE A 20 35.10 -22.12 -8.91
CA PHE A 20 35.45 -20.86 -9.54
C PHE A 20 36.95 -20.75 -9.89
N ALA A 21 37.83 -21.23 -9.01
CA ALA A 21 39.28 -21.16 -9.21
C ALA A 21 39.76 -22.05 -10.36
N LEU A 22 39.10 -23.19 -10.59
CA LEU A 22 39.37 -24.10 -11.71
C LEU A 22 38.56 -23.75 -12.97
N ASP A 23 37.81 -22.64 -12.95
CA ASP A 23 36.94 -22.19 -14.04
C ASP A 23 36.01 -23.31 -14.57
N LEU A 24 35.46 -24.12 -13.67
CA LEU A 24 34.59 -25.24 -14.05
C LEU A 24 33.25 -24.77 -14.65
N GLY A 25 32.90 -23.49 -14.43
CA GLY A 25 31.73 -22.86 -15.05
C GLY A 25 31.76 -22.86 -16.57
N ARG A 26 32.94 -22.85 -17.21
CA ARG A 26 33.07 -22.92 -18.67
C ARG A 26 32.42 -24.17 -19.27
N PHE A 27 32.47 -25.29 -18.55
CA PHE A 27 31.88 -26.58 -18.95
C PHE A 27 30.36 -26.60 -18.76
N LEU A 28 29.83 -25.68 -17.96
CA LEU A 28 28.40 -25.48 -17.73
C LEU A 28 27.87 -24.29 -18.56
N SER A 29 28.51 -23.96 -19.68
CA SER A 29 28.04 -22.93 -20.63
C SER A 29 27.26 -23.54 -21.80
N LEU A 30 26.31 -22.79 -22.34
CA LEU A 30 25.54 -23.20 -23.52
C LEU A 30 26.43 -23.45 -24.74
N ASP A 31 27.45 -22.61 -24.93
CA ASP A 31 28.37 -22.73 -26.07
C ASP A 31 29.20 -24.01 -26.00
N TYR A 32 29.69 -24.38 -24.79
CA TYR A 32 30.40 -25.64 -24.61
C TYR A 32 29.51 -26.87 -24.83
N VAL A 33 28.29 -26.85 -24.28
CA VAL A 33 27.32 -27.95 -24.45
C VAL A 33 26.97 -28.15 -25.92
N LYS A 34 26.79 -27.07 -26.69
CA LYS A 34 26.56 -27.15 -28.14
C LYS A 34 27.79 -27.66 -28.89
N GLY A 35 28.97 -27.10 -28.62
CA GLY A 35 30.21 -27.48 -29.30
C GLY A 35 30.68 -28.91 -29.00
N ALA A 36 30.27 -29.48 -27.87
CA ALA A 36 30.60 -30.85 -27.47
C ALA A 36 29.45 -31.86 -27.68
N GLN A 37 28.34 -31.43 -28.29
CA GLN A 37 27.11 -32.23 -28.38
C GLN A 37 27.32 -33.57 -29.08
N ASP A 38 27.93 -33.57 -30.28
CA ASP A 38 28.15 -34.80 -31.06
C ASP A 38 29.08 -35.78 -30.32
N ARG A 39 30.10 -35.24 -29.64
CA ARG A 39 31.01 -36.03 -28.81
C ARG A 39 30.29 -36.66 -27.62
N PHE A 40 29.38 -35.95 -26.96
CA PHE A 40 28.58 -36.50 -25.87
C PHE A 40 27.56 -37.54 -26.35
N ALA A 41 26.97 -37.33 -27.53
CA ALA A 41 26.06 -38.29 -28.15
C ALA A 41 26.77 -39.60 -28.49
N GLU A 42 27.97 -39.52 -29.06
CA GLU A 42 28.81 -40.68 -29.36
C GLU A 42 29.27 -41.41 -28.07
N LEU A 43 29.73 -40.66 -27.07
CA LEU A 43 30.13 -41.21 -25.76
C LEU A 43 28.96 -41.89 -25.04
N TYR A 44 27.75 -41.33 -25.16
CA TYR A 44 26.53 -41.91 -24.61
C TYR A 44 26.11 -43.19 -25.35
N ALA A 45 26.28 -43.24 -26.68
CA ALA A 45 26.02 -44.44 -27.46
C ALA A 45 26.96 -45.60 -27.10
N GLN A 46 28.23 -45.30 -26.82
CA GLN A 46 29.25 -46.30 -26.47
C GLN A 46 29.18 -46.74 -25.00
N HIS A 47 28.87 -45.82 -24.07
CA HIS A 47 28.90 -46.07 -22.62
C HIS A 47 27.69 -45.47 -21.88
N PRO A 48 26.46 -45.91 -22.17
CA PRO A 48 25.24 -45.24 -21.69
C PRO A 48 25.13 -45.17 -20.16
N ALA A 49 25.44 -46.26 -19.45
CA ALA A 49 25.34 -46.30 -17.99
C ALA A 49 26.35 -45.38 -17.29
N ALA A 50 27.59 -45.32 -17.78
CA ALA A 50 28.65 -44.49 -17.21
C ALA A 50 28.37 -43.00 -17.43
N VAL A 51 27.88 -42.63 -18.62
CA VAL A 51 27.52 -41.24 -18.94
C VAL A 51 26.29 -40.78 -18.14
N LEU A 52 25.27 -41.63 -18.00
CA LEU A 52 24.10 -41.33 -17.17
C LEU A 52 24.47 -41.18 -15.69
N GLY A 53 25.27 -42.10 -15.16
CA GLY A 53 25.69 -42.08 -13.76
C GLY A 53 26.56 -40.86 -13.41
N SER A 54 27.52 -40.53 -14.28
CA SER A 54 28.36 -39.34 -14.10
C SER A 54 27.56 -38.04 -14.21
N TYR A 55 26.70 -37.91 -15.23
CA TYR A 55 25.80 -36.77 -15.36
C TYR A 55 24.88 -36.61 -14.13
N PHE A 56 24.27 -37.71 -13.66
CA PHE A 56 23.42 -37.71 -12.47
C PHE A 56 24.18 -37.22 -11.24
N GLY A 57 25.37 -37.77 -10.97
CA GLY A 57 26.20 -37.39 -9.83
C GLY A 57 26.64 -35.93 -9.86
N ILE A 58 27.08 -35.44 -11.03
CA ILE A 58 27.46 -34.04 -11.23
C ILE A 58 26.25 -33.12 -11.01
N TYR A 59 25.08 -33.47 -11.56
CA TYR A 59 23.87 -32.68 -11.40
C TYR A 59 23.45 -32.57 -9.92
N VAL A 60 23.48 -33.70 -9.19
CA VAL A 60 23.20 -33.74 -7.75
C VAL A 60 24.15 -32.81 -7.00
N LEU A 61 25.45 -32.87 -7.30
CA LEU A 61 26.47 -32.04 -6.65
C LEU A 61 26.27 -30.55 -6.94
N VAL A 62 26.08 -30.17 -8.20
CA VAL A 62 25.78 -28.80 -8.63
C VAL A 62 24.55 -28.24 -7.90
N THR A 63 23.50 -29.05 -7.80
CA THR A 63 22.26 -28.65 -7.12
C THR A 63 22.41 -28.58 -5.61
N ALA A 64 23.13 -29.54 -5.00
CA ALA A 64 23.37 -29.60 -3.55
C ALA A 64 24.22 -28.42 -3.07
N LEU A 65 25.23 -28.04 -3.86
CA LEU A 65 26.10 -26.89 -3.61
C LEU A 65 25.49 -25.55 -4.05
N SER A 66 24.30 -25.58 -4.68
CA SER A 66 23.63 -24.39 -5.24
C SER A 66 24.50 -23.61 -6.22
N LEU A 67 25.31 -24.31 -7.02
CA LEU A 67 26.23 -23.70 -8.00
C LEU A 67 25.45 -23.16 -9.22
N PRO A 68 25.93 -22.08 -9.86
CA PRO A 68 25.38 -21.61 -11.12
C PRO A 68 25.61 -22.67 -12.22
N GLY A 69 24.57 -22.99 -13.00
CA GLY A 69 24.67 -23.93 -14.11
C GLY A 69 23.62 -25.06 -14.14
N ALA A 70 22.83 -25.24 -13.08
CA ALA A 70 21.76 -26.27 -13.05
C ALA A 70 20.74 -26.13 -14.20
N VAL A 71 20.42 -24.89 -14.61
CA VAL A 71 19.53 -24.63 -15.76
C VAL A 71 20.17 -25.13 -17.06
N ILE A 72 21.46 -24.86 -17.27
CA ILE A 72 22.19 -25.27 -18.46
C ILE A 72 22.35 -26.79 -18.48
N MET A 73 22.61 -27.41 -17.32
CA MET A 73 22.59 -28.86 -17.19
C MET A 73 21.22 -29.43 -17.55
N THR A 74 20.11 -28.85 -17.07
CA THR A 74 18.76 -29.33 -17.42
C THR A 74 18.52 -29.29 -18.93
N LEU A 75 18.94 -28.22 -19.61
CA LEU A 75 18.88 -28.10 -21.08
C LEU A 75 19.78 -29.15 -21.75
N ALA A 76 21.00 -29.34 -21.25
CA ALA A 76 21.94 -30.36 -21.74
C ALA A 76 21.37 -31.78 -21.60
N GLY A 77 20.68 -32.08 -20.50
CA GLY A 77 20.01 -33.36 -20.30
C GLY A 77 18.96 -33.65 -21.37
N GLY A 78 18.26 -32.62 -21.86
CA GLY A 78 17.38 -32.73 -23.03
C GLY A 78 18.15 -32.92 -24.33
N ALA A 79 19.19 -32.12 -24.56
CA ALA A 79 20.00 -32.18 -25.77
C ALA A 79 20.70 -33.54 -25.95
N ILE A 80 21.20 -34.13 -24.86
CA ILE A 80 22.03 -35.35 -24.88
C ILE A 80 21.18 -36.62 -24.79
N PHE A 81 20.19 -36.66 -23.90
CA PHE A 81 19.44 -37.90 -23.59
C PHE A 81 18.03 -37.93 -24.18
N GLY A 82 17.59 -36.84 -24.82
CA GLY A 82 16.22 -36.71 -25.31
C GLY A 82 15.20 -36.46 -24.18
N LEU A 83 13.93 -36.28 -24.56
CA LEU A 83 12.89 -35.83 -23.64
C LEU A 83 12.63 -36.81 -22.50
N LEU A 84 12.46 -38.10 -22.80
CA LEU A 84 12.03 -39.09 -21.80
C LEU A 84 13.13 -39.40 -20.78
N VAL A 85 14.32 -39.78 -21.26
CA VAL A 85 15.47 -40.14 -20.41
C VAL A 85 16.01 -38.90 -19.70
N GLY A 86 16.13 -37.76 -20.41
CA GLY A 86 16.55 -36.48 -19.82
C GLY A 86 15.62 -36.03 -18.69
N THR A 87 14.31 -36.15 -18.87
CA THR A 87 13.33 -35.80 -17.81
C THR A 87 13.49 -36.68 -16.59
N LEU A 88 13.61 -37.99 -16.75
CA LEU A 88 13.77 -38.91 -15.63
C LEU A 88 15.05 -38.60 -14.85
N VAL A 89 16.19 -38.55 -15.53
CA VAL A 89 17.50 -38.35 -14.90
C VAL A 89 17.56 -37.00 -14.19
N VAL A 90 17.13 -35.92 -14.85
CA VAL A 90 17.14 -34.58 -14.24
C VAL A 90 16.14 -34.46 -13.09
N SER A 91 14.96 -35.05 -13.21
CA SER A 91 13.94 -34.97 -12.15
C SER A 91 14.43 -35.59 -10.84
N PHE A 92 14.99 -36.81 -10.90
CA PHE A 92 15.54 -37.46 -9.71
C PHE A 92 16.82 -36.79 -9.20
N ALA A 93 17.75 -36.39 -10.09
CA ALA A 93 18.99 -35.73 -9.70
C ALA A 93 18.73 -34.37 -9.02
N SER A 94 17.81 -33.58 -9.56
CA SER A 94 17.45 -32.27 -9.01
C SER A 94 16.76 -32.37 -7.65
N SER A 95 15.83 -33.31 -7.46
CA SER A 95 15.16 -33.50 -6.16
C SER A 95 16.11 -34.02 -5.09
N LEU A 96 17.03 -34.92 -5.44
CA LEU A 96 18.04 -35.43 -4.51
C LEU A 96 19.03 -34.32 -4.11
N GLY A 97 19.57 -33.59 -5.09
CA GLY A 97 20.46 -32.45 -4.84
C GLY A 97 19.78 -31.34 -4.02
N ALA A 98 18.53 -31.01 -4.34
CA ALA A 98 17.75 -30.04 -3.57
C ALA A 98 17.54 -30.47 -2.11
N THR A 99 17.36 -31.77 -1.88
CA THR A 99 17.20 -32.33 -0.53
C THR A 99 18.49 -32.24 0.26
N LEU A 100 19.64 -32.52 -0.38
CA LEU A 100 20.96 -32.33 0.24
C LEU A 100 21.23 -30.87 0.58
N ALA A 101 20.93 -29.93 -0.32
CA ALA A 101 21.04 -28.49 -0.05
C ALA A 101 20.18 -28.06 1.15
N MET A 102 18.94 -28.54 1.20
CA MET A 102 18.01 -28.27 2.30
C MET A 102 18.52 -28.82 3.65
N LEU A 103 19.04 -30.05 3.66
CA LEU A 103 19.61 -30.68 4.86
C LEU A 103 20.89 -29.97 5.33
N ALA A 104 21.77 -29.56 4.40
CA ALA A 104 22.96 -28.78 4.71
C ALA A 104 22.59 -27.43 5.34
N ALA A 105 21.63 -26.70 4.74
CA ALA A 105 21.11 -25.45 5.31
C ALA A 105 20.49 -25.64 6.69
N ARG A 106 19.73 -26.72 6.89
CA ARG A 106 19.13 -27.09 8.17
C ARG A 106 20.18 -27.32 9.26
N TYR A 107 21.24 -28.03 8.93
CA TYR A 107 22.29 -28.37 9.88
C TYR A 107 23.20 -27.18 10.22
N LEU A 108 23.53 -26.37 9.21
CA LEU A 108 24.50 -25.28 9.33
C LEU A 108 23.88 -23.95 9.78
N LEU A 109 22.71 -23.58 9.26
CA LEU A 109 22.20 -22.21 9.33
C LEU A 109 20.99 -22.02 10.23
N ARG A 110 20.21 -23.08 10.51
CA ARG A 110 18.90 -22.95 11.16
C ARG A 110 18.93 -22.23 12.50
N GLU A 111 19.80 -22.65 13.42
CA GLU A 111 19.92 -22.02 14.75
C GLU A 111 20.31 -20.54 14.66
N GLY A 112 21.33 -20.21 13.86
CA GLY A 112 21.82 -18.84 13.70
C GLY A 112 20.78 -17.92 13.02
N VAL A 113 20.12 -18.40 11.97
CA VAL A 113 19.11 -17.60 11.25
C VAL A 113 17.83 -17.45 12.06
N GLN A 114 17.37 -18.50 12.78
CA GLN A 114 16.20 -18.38 13.66
C GLN A 114 16.42 -17.35 14.77
N SER A 115 17.62 -17.28 15.35
CA SER A 115 17.93 -16.28 16.39
C SER A 115 17.85 -14.83 15.90
N ARG A 116 18.13 -14.58 14.62
CA ARG A 116 18.26 -13.22 14.05
C ARG A 116 17.06 -12.79 13.19
N PHE A 117 16.36 -13.75 12.59
CA PHE A 117 15.26 -13.51 11.63
C PHE A 117 13.98 -14.29 11.95
N GLY A 118 13.84 -14.82 13.18
CA GLY A 118 12.71 -15.65 13.60
C GLY A 118 11.34 -15.03 13.30
N ALA A 119 11.16 -13.73 13.51
CA ALA A 119 9.91 -13.02 13.23
C ALA A 119 9.52 -13.06 11.75
N ARG A 120 10.48 -12.90 10.82
CA ARG A 120 10.22 -12.96 9.37
C ARG A 120 10.00 -14.40 8.87
N LEU A 121 10.61 -15.38 9.53
CA LEU A 121 10.40 -16.80 9.23
C LEU A 121 9.07 -17.32 9.79
N ALA A 122 8.50 -16.67 10.80
CA ALA A 122 7.26 -17.09 11.45
C ALA A 122 6.06 -17.14 10.48
N ASP A 123 5.98 -16.21 9.53
CA ASP A 123 4.91 -16.21 8.53
C ASP A 123 5.03 -17.38 7.54
N ILE A 124 6.26 -17.77 7.22
CA ILE A 124 6.56 -18.91 6.36
C ILE A 124 6.26 -20.22 7.10
N ASP A 125 6.67 -20.33 8.37
CA ASP A 125 6.36 -21.48 9.21
C ASP A 125 4.84 -21.61 9.46
N LYS A 126 4.11 -20.50 9.63
CA LYS A 126 2.63 -20.48 9.70
C LYS A 126 2.01 -20.97 8.39
N GLY A 127 2.51 -20.51 7.24
CA GLY A 127 2.09 -20.98 5.93
C GLY A 127 2.30 -22.48 5.75
N ILE A 128 3.46 -23.00 6.17
CA ILE A 128 3.78 -24.44 6.15
C ILE A 128 2.95 -25.22 7.16
N ALA A 129 2.65 -24.68 8.34
CA ALA A 129 1.78 -25.34 9.31
C ALA A 129 0.33 -25.48 8.80
N ARG A 130 -0.16 -24.44 8.10
CA ARG A 130 -1.52 -24.41 7.55
C ARG A 130 -1.68 -25.28 6.30
N GLU A 131 -0.68 -25.27 5.40
CA GLU A 131 -0.80 -25.90 4.07
C GLU A 131 0.16 -27.08 3.85
N GLY A 132 1.14 -27.29 4.71
CA GLY A 132 2.04 -28.45 4.71
C GLY A 132 2.79 -28.64 3.39
N ALA A 133 2.67 -29.86 2.84
CA ALA A 133 3.20 -30.23 1.53
C ALA A 133 2.75 -29.28 0.41
N PHE A 134 1.55 -28.71 0.55
CA PHE A 134 0.95 -27.90 -0.49
C PHE A 134 1.59 -26.51 -0.64
N TYR A 135 2.13 -25.97 0.46
CA TYR A 135 2.86 -24.71 0.47
C TYR A 135 4.12 -24.78 -0.40
N LEU A 136 4.94 -25.81 -0.18
CA LEU A 136 6.16 -26.03 -0.97
C LEU A 136 5.82 -26.35 -2.44
N PHE A 137 4.79 -27.13 -2.69
CA PHE A 137 4.35 -27.43 -4.05
C PHE A 137 4.04 -26.12 -4.81
N THR A 138 3.28 -25.21 -4.20
CA THR A 138 2.97 -23.89 -4.78
C THR A 138 4.21 -23.04 -5.00
N LEU A 139 5.16 -23.03 -4.05
CA LEU A 139 6.42 -22.29 -4.21
C LEU A 139 7.26 -22.82 -5.39
N ARG A 140 7.31 -24.14 -5.60
CA ARG A 140 8.02 -24.76 -6.73
C ARG A 140 7.41 -24.44 -8.08
N LEU A 141 6.12 -24.14 -8.08
CA LEU A 141 5.39 -23.74 -9.26
C LEU A 141 5.67 -22.28 -9.62
N VAL A 142 5.91 -21.39 -8.66
CA VAL A 142 6.10 -19.95 -8.92
C VAL A 142 7.54 -19.63 -9.41
N PRO A 143 7.73 -19.16 -10.66
CA PRO A 143 9.05 -18.93 -11.26
C PRO A 143 9.76 -17.66 -10.73
N LEU A 144 9.11 -16.90 -9.84
CA LEU A 144 9.63 -15.66 -9.27
C LEU A 144 10.82 -15.90 -8.33
N PHE A 145 10.89 -17.07 -7.69
CA PHE A 145 11.93 -17.37 -6.70
C PHE A 145 12.96 -18.35 -7.27
N PRO A 146 14.27 -18.05 -7.18
CA PRO A 146 15.29 -19.00 -7.61
C PRO A 146 15.19 -20.32 -6.84
N PHE A 147 15.23 -21.45 -7.53
CA PHE A 147 15.02 -22.79 -6.93
C PHE A 147 15.99 -23.09 -5.76
N PHE A 148 17.23 -22.61 -5.83
CA PHE A 148 18.19 -22.80 -4.75
C PHE A 148 17.77 -22.05 -3.46
N VAL A 149 17.15 -20.88 -3.58
CA VAL A 149 16.65 -20.11 -2.44
C VAL A 149 15.54 -20.89 -1.73
N ILE A 150 14.64 -21.54 -2.47
CA ILE A 150 13.58 -22.39 -1.91
C ILE A 150 14.20 -23.56 -1.13
N ASN A 151 15.25 -24.21 -1.66
CA ASN A 151 15.94 -25.32 -1.00
C ASN A 151 16.51 -24.90 0.36
N LEU A 152 17.26 -23.80 0.38
CA LEU A 152 17.88 -23.26 1.59
C LEU A 152 16.82 -22.80 2.60
N LEU A 153 15.79 -22.10 2.13
CA LEU A 153 14.69 -21.59 2.95
C LEU A 153 13.95 -22.72 3.67
N MET A 154 13.58 -23.79 2.97
CA MET A 154 12.92 -24.96 3.58
C MET A 154 13.84 -25.72 4.57
N GLY A 155 15.15 -25.51 4.48
CA GLY A 155 16.10 -26.02 5.47
C GLY A 155 15.93 -25.35 6.83
N LEU A 156 15.49 -24.09 6.83
CA LEU A 156 15.28 -23.29 8.03
C LEU A 156 13.93 -23.57 8.73
N THR A 157 12.98 -24.21 8.04
CA THR A 157 11.62 -24.47 8.52
C THR A 157 11.47 -25.83 9.20
N LYS A 158 10.27 -26.13 9.73
CA LYS A 158 9.94 -27.41 10.39
C LYS A 158 9.56 -28.57 9.44
N MET A 159 9.65 -28.39 8.12
CA MET A 159 9.18 -29.39 7.15
C MET A 159 10.00 -30.70 7.20
N LYS A 160 9.35 -31.87 7.15
CA LYS A 160 10.04 -33.17 7.10
C LYS A 160 10.78 -33.34 5.76
N ALA A 161 11.98 -33.93 5.80
CA ALA A 161 12.79 -34.11 4.59
C ALA A 161 12.12 -35.03 3.55
N THR A 162 11.40 -36.05 4.02
CA THR A 162 10.60 -36.95 3.16
C THR A 162 9.48 -36.20 2.43
N THR A 163 8.76 -35.31 3.13
CA THR A 163 7.76 -34.43 2.52
C THR A 163 8.41 -33.48 1.51
N PHE A 164 9.55 -32.88 1.85
CA PHE A 164 10.27 -31.99 0.94
C PHE A 164 10.69 -32.70 -0.35
N TYR A 165 11.24 -33.91 -0.26
CA TYR A 165 11.66 -34.71 -1.41
C TYR A 165 10.48 -35.06 -2.31
N GLY A 166 9.43 -35.67 -1.74
CA GLY A 166 8.27 -36.10 -2.52
C GLY A 166 7.54 -34.94 -3.20
N VAL A 167 7.42 -33.81 -2.51
CA VAL A 167 6.81 -32.60 -3.08
C VAL A 167 7.70 -31.95 -4.12
N SER A 168 9.02 -31.90 -3.92
CA SER A 168 9.94 -31.34 -4.92
C SER A 168 9.97 -32.20 -6.17
N GLN A 169 9.94 -33.53 -6.04
CA GLN A 169 9.86 -34.47 -7.16
C GLN A 169 8.62 -34.21 -8.01
N LEU A 170 7.45 -34.06 -7.37
CA LEU A 170 6.21 -33.80 -8.10
C LEU A 170 6.14 -32.36 -8.64
N GLY A 171 6.52 -31.38 -7.82
CA GLY A 171 6.38 -29.95 -8.13
C GLY A 171 7.36 -29.43 -9.17
N MET A 172 8.55 -30.04 -9.28
CA MET A 172 9.55 -29.67 -10.30
C MET A 172 9.38 -30.47 -11.59
N LEU A 173 8.61 -31.57 -11.61
CA LEU A 173 8.52 -32.47 -12.76
C LEU A 173 8.06 -31.75 -14.03
N ALA A 174 6.98 -30.98 -13.94
CA ALA A 174 6.46 -30.26 -15.11
C ALA A 174 7.44 -29.20 -15.62
N GLY A 175 8.08 -28.43 -14.72
CA GLY A 175 9.14 -27.51 -15.11
C GLY A 175 10.33 -28.24 -15.75
N THR A 176 10.71 -29.39 -15.20
CA THR A 176 11.78 -30.26 -15.73
C THR A 176 11.44 -30.71 -17.14
N VAL A 177 10.23 -31.20 -17.39
CA VAL A 177 9.77 -31.57 -18.74
C VAL A 177 9.88 -30.39 -19.69
N VAL A 178 9.47 -29.19 -19.28
CA VAL A 178 9.52 -27.99 -20.14
C VAL A 178 10.96 -27.60 -20.46
N TYR A 179 11.86 -27.55 -19.46
CA TYR A 179 13.27 -27.21 -19.69
C TYR A 179 14.01 -28.30 -20.47
N VAL A 180 13.78 -29.59 -20.18
CA VAL A 180 14.36 -30.70 -20.94
C VAL A 180 13.86 -30.65 -22.40
N ASN A 181 12.57 -30.38 -22.63
CA ASN A 181 12.02 -30.19 -23.97
C ASN A 181 12.58 -28.94 -24.67
N ALA A 182 12.81 -27.84 -23.95
CA ALA A 182 13.49 -26.69 -24.51
C ALA A 182 14.92 -27.08 -24.93
N GLY A 183 15.61 -27.91 -24.15
CA GLY A 183 16.93 -28.46 -24.48
C GLY A 183 16.93 -29.34 -25.74
N THR A 184 15.95 -30.23 -25.91
CA THR A 184 15.82 -31.06 -27.12
C THR A 184 15.57 -30.22 -28.37
N GLN A 185 14.91 -29.06 -28.24
CA GLN A 185 14.69 -28.13 -29.34
C GLN A 185 15.89 -27.21 -29.58
N LEU A 186 16.59 -26.77 -28.53
CA LEU A 186 17.78 -25.93 -28.63
C LEU A 186 18.93 -26.64 -29.37
N ALA A 187 18.98 -27.97 -29.23
CA ALA A 187 19.88 -28.87 -29.93
C ALA A 187 19.65 -28.94 -31.45
N ARG A 188 18.54 -28.38 -31.97
CA ARG A 188 18.14 -28.42 -33.38
C ARG A 188 18.20 -27.05 -34.07
N ILE A 189 18.69 -26.01 -33.39
CA ILE A 189 18.65 -24.62 -33.87
C ILE A 189 20.04 -24.17 -34.31
N ASP A 190 20.23 -24.01 -35.62
CA ASP A 190 21.49 -23.59 -36.27
C ASP A 190 21.63 -22.06 -36.45
N SER A 191 20.62 -21.25 -36.08
CA SER A 191 20.66 -19.78 -36.23
C SER A 191 19.80 -19.00 -35.23
N LEU A 192 20.12 -17.70 -35.03
CA LEU A 192 19.41 -16.79 -34.12
C LEU A 192 17.90 -16.60 -34.45
N GLN A 193 17.48 -16.83 -35.70
CA GLN A 193 16.05 -16.81 -36.08
C GLN A 193 15.28 -18.02 -35.54
N GLY A 194 15.91 -19.16 -35.29
CA GLY A 194 15.27 -20.36 -34.73
C GLY A 194 14.93 -20.24 -33.24
N ILE A 195 15.46 -19.24 -32.54
CA ILE A 195 15.13 -18.94 -31.12
C ILE A 195 13.68 -18.42 -30.99
N LEU A 196 13.09 -17.90 -32.08
CA LEU A 196 11.68 -17.51 -32.15
C LEU A 196 10.77 -18.65 -32.66
N SER A 197 11.21 -19.92 -32.56
CA SER A 197 10.37 -21.05 -32.98
C SER A 197 9.09 -21.11 -32.14
N PRO A 198 7.93 -21.42 -32.74
CA PRO A 198 6.67 -21.56 -32.02
C PRO A 198 6.73 -22.54 -30.84
N GLY A 199 7.57 -23.59 -30.93
CA GLY A 199 7.77 -24.58 -29.87
C GLY A 199 8.52 -24.02 -28.65
N LEU A 200 9.53 -23.18 -28.85
CA LEU A 200 10.29 -22.57 -27.76
C LEU A 200 9.49 -21.42 -27.10
N LEU A 201 8.79 -20.61 -27.91
CA LEU A 201 7.86 -19.58 -27.40
C LEU A 201 6.71 -20.20 -26.59
N LEU A 202 6.14 -21.33 -27.04
CA LEU A 202 5.14 -22.08 -26.28
C LEU A 202 5.71 -22.60 -24.96
N SER A 203 6.95 -23.11 -24.96
CA SER A 203 7.62 -23.60 -23.74
C SER A 203 7.85 -22.48 -22.73
N PHE A 204 8.25 -21.28 -23.16
CA PHE A 204 8.38 -20.11 -22.29
C PHE A 204 7.03 -19.54 -21.81
N ALA A 205 6.00 -19.53 -22.66
CA ALA A 205 4.64 -19.16 -22.27
C ALA A 205 4.09 -20.14 -21.23
N LEU A 206 4.31 -21.45 -21.42
CA LEU A 206 3.93 -22.48 -20.45
C LEU A 206 4.67 -22.30 -19.11
N LEU A 207 5.95 -21.94 -19.10
CA LEU A 207 6.69 -21.61 -17.87
C LEU A 207 6.06 -20.44 -17.07
N GLY A 208 5.49 -19.44 -17.76
CA GLY A 208 4.80 -18.32 -17.11
C GLY A 208 3.37 -18.62 -16.66
N VAL A 209 2.64 -19.45 -17.41
CA VAL A 209 1.20 -19.72 -17.19
C VAL A 209 0.94 -20.96 -16.33
N PHE A 210 1.80 -21.98 -16.42
CA PHE A 210 1.73 -23.21 -15.62
C PHE A 210 1.59 -22.98 -14.11
N PRO A 211 2.30 -22.02 -13.47
CA PRO A 211 2.16 -21.74 -12.04
C PRO A 211 0.75 -21.32 -11.66
N LEU A 212 0.15 -20.47 -12.50
CA LEU A 212 -1.20 -19.96 -12.32
C LEU A 212 -2.23 -21.07 -12.51
N ILE A 213 -2.04 -21.92 -13.53
CA ILE A 213 -2.88 -23.11 -13.78
C ILE A 213 -2.81 -24.07 -12.60
N ALA A 214 -1.60 -24.41 -12.15
CA ALA A 214 -1.39 -25.38 -11.08
C ALA A 214 -1.95 -24.88 -9.74
N LYS A 215 -1.82 -23.58 -9.43
CA LYS A 215 -2.51 -22.96 -8.30
C LYS A 215 -4.03 -23.08 -8.43
N LYS A 216 -4.59 -22.75 -9.60
CA LYS A 216 -6.03 -22.86 -9.87
C LYS A 216 -6.56 -24.29 -9.73
N ILE A 217 -5.79 -25.27 -10.20
CA ILE A 217 -6.13 -26.69 -10.07
C ILE A 217 -6.25 -27.04 -8.60
N VAL A 218 -5.29 -26.63 -7.77
CA VAL A 218 -5.33 -27.04 -6.37
C VAL A 218 -6.40 -26.29 -5.59
N ASP A 219 -6.58 -25.00 -5.81
CA ASP A 219 -7.70 -24.28 -5.23
C ASP A 219 -9.03 -24.97 -5.61
N GLY A 220 -9.13 -25.47 -6.85
CA GLY A 220 -10.23 -26.30 -7.32
C GLY A 220 -10.35 -27.65 -6.60
N VAL A 221 -9.26 -28.37 -6.36
CA VAL A 221 -9.25 -29.65 -5.63
C VAL A 221 -9.64 -29.46 -4.16
N LYS A 222 -9.09 -28.43 -3.49
CA LYS A 222 -9.44 -28.06 -2.11
C LYS A 222 -10.95 -27.75 -2.01
N ALA A 223 -11.46 -26.92 -2.92
CA ALA A 223 -12.88 -26.61 -3.00
C ALA A 223 -13.74 -27.86 -3.23
N ARG A 224 -13.37 -28.71 -4.20
CA ARG A 224 -14.08 -29.98 -4.46
C ARG A 224 -14.14 -30.89 -3.24
N ARG A 225 -13.04 -31.00 -2.48
CA ARG A 225 -12.98 -31.82 -1.27
C ARG A 225 -13.95 -31.32 -0.19
N VAL A 226 -14.02 -30.00 0.02
CA VAL A 226 -14.92 -29.38 0.99
C VAL A 226 -16.39 -29.50 0.55
N TYR A 227 -16.68 -29.39 -0.75
CA TYR A 227 -18.05 -29.53 -1.27
C TYR A 227 -18.50 -30.99 -1.49
N ALA A 228 -17.60 -31.97 -1.48
CA ALA A 228 -17.93 -33.37 -1.79
C ALA A 228 -19.05 -33.95 -0.92
N PRO A 229 -19.10 -33.73 0.40
CA PRO A 229 -20.21 -34.20 1.24
C PRO A 229 -21.58 -33.59 0.87
N TRP A 230 -21.57 -32.45 0.17
CA TRP A 230 -22.75 -31.65 -0.15
C TRP A 230 -23.13 -31.72 -1.63
N ALA A 231 -22.40 -32.48 -2.46
CA ALA A 231 -22.54 -32.43 -3.91
C ALA A 231 -23.98 -32.67 -4.41
N ALA A 232 -24.74 -33.54 -3.73
CA ALA A 232 -26.14 -33.82 -4.03
C ALA A 232 -27.10 -32.64 -3.75
N LYS A 233 -26.73 -31.72 -2.87
CA LYS A 233 -27.53 -30.55 -2.51
C LYS A 233 -27.29 -29.34 -3.40
N LYS A 234 -26.29 -29.35 -4.28
CA LYS A 234 -25.97 -28.19 -5.12
C LYS A 234 -27.07 -27.96 -6.17
N PRO A 235 -27.74 -26.79 -6.18
CA PRO A 235 -28.83 -26.55 -7.11
C PRO A 235 -28.30 -26.23 -8.53
N LYS A 236 -29.10 -26.56 -9.55
CA LYS A 236 -28.79 -26.27 -10.97
C LYS A 236 -28.95 -24.78 -11.31
N LYS A 237 -29.87 -24.10 -10.63
CA LYS A 237 -30.16 -22.67 -10.71
C LYS A 237 -30.20 -22.11 -9.30
N PHE A 238 -29.80 -20.87 -9.11
CA PHE A 238 -29.80 -20.21 -7.80
C PHE A 238 -30.84 -19.09 -7.80
N ASP A 239 -31.53 -18.92 -6.67
CA ASP A 239 -32.51 -17.83 -6.49
C ASP A 239 -31.82 -16.48 -6.38
N ARG A 240 -30.63 -16.46 -5.76
CA ARG A 240 -29.82 -15.27 -5.50
C ARG A 240 -28.36 -15.45 -5.93
N ASN A 241 -27.74 -14.33 -6.29
CA ASN A 241 -26.29 -14.24 -6.42
C ASN A 241 -25.64 -14.21 -5.03
N MET A 242 -26.26 -13.53 -4.08
CA MET A 242 -25.73 -13.33 -2.72
C MET A 242 -26.84 -13.28 -1.69
N VAL A 243 -26.61 -13.91 -0.54
CA VAL A 243 -27.41 -13.70 0.69
C VAL A 243 -26.48 -13.11 1.74
N VAL A 244 -26.90 -12.03 2.37
CA VAL A 244 -26.17 -11.34 3.44
C VAL A 244 -26.94 -11.50 4.73
N ILE A 245 -26.27 -11.95 5.79
CA ILE A 245 -26.89 -12.23 7.10
C ILE A 245 -26.44 -11.16 8.10
N GLY A 246 -27.36 -10.31 8.53
CA GLY A 246 -27.16 -9.17 9.42
C GLY A 246 -27.10 -7.84 8.66
N ALA A 247 -27.85 -6.84 9.12
CA ALA A 247 -27.98 -5.50 8.57
C ALA A 247 -27.28 -4.43 9.43
N GLY A 248 -26.14 -4.77 10.02
CA GLY A 248 -25.16 -3.79 10.48
C GLY A 248 -24.30 -3.25 9.33
N ALA A 249 -23.33 -2.38 9.64
CA ALA A 249 -22.50 -1.70 8.64
C ALA A 249 -21.87 -2.64 7.59
N ALA A 250 -21.34 -3.80 8.00
CA ALA A 250 -20.79 -4.77 7.06
C ALA A 250 -21.83 -5.32 6.09
N GLY A 251 -23.01 -5.69 6.58
CA GLY A 251 -24.05 -6.31 5.77
C GLY A 251 -24.75 -5.32 4.85
N LEU A 252 -25.07 -4.13 5.38
CA LEU A 252 -25.64 -3.02 4.62
C LEU A 252 -24.75 -2.63 3.43
N VAL A 253 -23.45 -2.37 3.67
CA VAL A 253 -22.52 -2.02 2.60
C VAL A 253 -22.33 -3.17 1.60
N THR A 254 -22.28 -4.42 2.07
CA THR A 254 -22.18 -5.60 1.20
C THR A 254 -23.39 -5.71 0.27
N ALA A 255 -24.61 -5.60 0.82
CA ALA A 255 -25.85 -5.69 0.07
C ALA A 255 -25.99 -4.53 -0.93
N TYR A 256 -25.63 -3.32 -0.51
CA TYR A 256 -25.60 -2.15 -1.38
C TYR A 256 -24.67 -2.33 -2.59
N ILE A 257 -23.42 -2.76 -2.36
CA ILE A 257 -22.45 -3.01 -3.44
C ILE A 257 -22.97 -4.09 -4.39
N ALA A 258 -23.55 -5.18 -3.86
CA ALA A 258 -24.10 -6.25 -4.66
C ALA A 258 -25.25 -5.77 -5.56
N ALA A 259 -26.18 -4.99 -5.02
CA ALA A 259 -27.28 -4.40 -5.80
C ALA A 259 -26.78 -3.38 -6.83
N ALA A 260 -25.79 -2.55 -6.49
CA ALA A 260 -25.19 -1.56 -7.39
C ALA A 260 -24.58 -2.21 -8.64
N VAL A 261 -23.96 -3.39 -8.49
CA VAL A 261 -23.44 -4.19 -9.63
C VAL A 261 -24.49 -5.11 -10.26
N LYS A 262 -25.78 -4.87 -9.98
CA LYS A 262 -26.95 -5.58 -10.53
C LYS A 262 -27.02 -7.07 -10.18
N ALA A 263 -26.40 -7.49 -9.08
CA ALA A 263 -26.57 -8.84 -8.55
C ALA A 263 -27.90 -8.95 -7.79
N ARG A 264 -28.60 -10.09 -7.91
CA ARG A 264 -29.76 -10.39 -7.06
C ARG A 264 -29.28 -10.72 -5.66
N VAL A 265 -29.52 -9.83 -4.71
CA VAL A 265 -29.07 -9.95 -3.33
C VAL A 265 -30.24 -9.92 -2.37
N THR A 266 -30.22 -10.82 -1.39
CA THR A 266 -31.13 -10.79 -0.24
C THR A 266 -30.35 -10.42 1.02
N LEU A 267 -30.82 -9.42 1.76
CA LEU A 267 -30.30 -9.03 3.06
C LEU A 267 -31.28 -9.52 4.13
N VAL A 268 -30.81 -10.31 5.09
CA VAL A 268 -31.63 -10.88 6.16
C VAL A 268 -31.26 -10.22 7.49
N GLU A 269 -32.24 -9.67 8.20
CA GLU A 269 -32.07 -9.06 9.52
C GLU A 269 -33.12 -9.58 10.51
N SER A 270 -32.70 -9.95 11.72
CA SER A 270 -33.57 -10.48 12.76
C SER A 270 -34.09 -9.43 13.75
N HIS A 271 -33.53 -8.22 13.71
CA HIS A 271 -33.81 -7.11 14.60
C HIS A 271 -34.03 -5.81 13.79
N GLN A 272 -33.56 -4.67 14.31
CA GLN A 272 -33.63 -3.37 13.64
C GLN A 272 -32.50 -3.22 12.61
N MET A 273 -32.81 -2.60 11.48
CA MET A 273 -31.81 -2.24 10.47
C MET A 273 -30.80 -1.23 11.04
N GLY A 274 -29.60 -1.16 10.45
CA GLY A 274 -28.49 -0.32 10.94
C GLY A 274 -27.61 -0.99 11.99
N GLY A 275 -28.10 -2.08 12.60
CA GLY A 275 -27.39 -2.86 13.63
C GLY A 275 -26.98 -2.01 14.83
N ASP A 276 -25.95 -2.46 15.56
CA ASP A 276 -25.50 -1.80 16.79
C ASP A 276 -25.07 -0.34 16.54
N CYS A 277 -24.40 -0.04 15.43
CA CYS A 277 -23.81 1.29 15.21
C CYS A 277 -24.86 2.42 15.23
N LEU A 278 -25.99 2.21 14.56
CA LEU A 278 -27.10 3.15 14.51
C LEU A 278 -27.91 3.12 15.82
N ASN A 279 -28.30 1.92 16.26
CA ASN A 279 -29.36 1.77 17.27
C ASN A 279 -28.83 1.84 18.70
N THR A 280 -27.65 1.28 18.97
CA THR A 280 -27.16 1.06 20.34
C THR A 280 -25.68 1.40 20.56
N GLY A 281 -25.03 2.02 19.58
CA GLY A 281 -23.57 2.16 19.54
C GLY A 281 -23.13 3.58 19.25
N CYS A 282 -22.60 3.81 18.06
CA CYS A 282 -21.86 5.02 17.73
C CYS A 282 -22.74 6.27 17.70
N VAL A 283 -23.92 6.20 17.07
CA VAL A 283 -24.83 7.36 16.95
C VAL A 283 -25.35 7.80 18.32
N PRO A 284 -25.96 6.92 19.15
CA PRO A 284 -26.51 7.36 20.44
C PRO A 284 -25.43 7.82 21.43
N SER A 285 -24.26 7.15 21.47
CA SER A 285 -23.13 7.59 22.30
C SER A 285 -22.66 8.99 21.93
N LYS A 286 -22.48 9.28 20.64
CA LYS A 286 -21.96 10.58 20.16
C LYS A 286 -22.97 11.70 20.40
N ALA A 287 -24.27 11.39 20.27
CA ALA A 287 -25.33 12.31 20.63
C ALA A 287 -25.31 12.67 22.14
N LEU A 288 -25.13 11.68 23.02
CA LEU A 288 -25.03 11.88 24.47
C LEU A 288 -23.78 12.67 24.87
N ILE A 289 -22.62 12.29 24.34
CA ILE A 289 -21.32 12.95 24.58
C ILE A 289 -21.40 14.44 24.19
N LYS A 290 -22.09 14.78 23.10
CA LYS A 290 -22.24 16.18 22.69
C LYS A 290 -23.03 16.99 23.73
N THR A 291 -24.12 16.45 24.27
CA THR A 291 -24.88 17.11 25.33
C THR A 291 -24.06 17.23 26.62
N ALA A 292 -23.35 16.16 27.00
CA ALA A 292 -22.46 16.17 28.16
C ALA A 292 -21.34 17.21 28.04
N THR A 293 -20.78 17.38 26.83
CA THR A 293 -19.76 18.39 26.53
C THR A 293 -20.32 19.81 26.69
N LEU A 294 -21.53 20.07 26.20
CA LEU A 294 -22.19 21.37 26.41
C LEU A 294 -22.44 21.64 27.90
N ALA A 295 -22.94 20.67 28.66
CA ALA A 295 -23.14 20.81 30.10
C ALA A 295 -21.82 21.14 30.84
N ARG A 296 -20.71 20.51 30.42
CA ARG A 296 -19.38 20.83 30.94
C ARG A 296 -18.96 22.26 30.61
N GLN A 297 -19.13 22.70 29.37
CA GLN A 297 -18.80 24.07 28.93
C GLN A 297 -19.62 25.12 29.70
N MET A 298 -20.91 24.89 29.92
CA MET A 298 -21.76 25.79 30.71
C MET A 298 -21.27 25.91 32.16
N ARG A 299 -20.87 24.79 32.80
CA ARG A 299 -20.24 24.80 34.13
C ARG A 299 -18.88 25.51 34.16
N ARG A 300 -18.18 25.58 33.03
CA ARG A 300 -16.90 26.31 32.83
C ARG A 300 -17.08 27.64 32.12
N SER A 301 -18.27 28.23 32.15
CA SER A 301 -18.57 29.49 31.45
C SER A 301 -17.59 30.61 31.77
N ALA A 302 -17.06 30.65 33.01
CA ALA A 302 -16.07 31.62 33.45
C ALA A 302 -14.76 31.57 32.62
N ASP A 303 -14.38 30.40 32.10
CA ASP A 303 -13.20 30.24 31.23
C ASP A 303 -13.37 31.01 29.91
N TYR A 304 -14.61 31.27 29.50
CA TYR A 304 -14.97 32.03 28.30
C TYR A 304 -15.35 33.49 28.61
N GLY A 305 -15.06 33.98 29.83
CA GLY A 305 -15.42 35.34 30.24
C GLY A 305 -16.90 35.53 30.57
N ILE A 306 -17.68 34.45 30.66
CA ILE A 306 -19.08 34.48 31.10
C ILE A 306 -19.10 34.18 32.59
N ALA A 307 -19.31 35.21 33.41
CA ALA A 307 -19.17 35.10 34.87
C ALA A 307 -20.02 33.99 35.52
N ARG A 308 -21.23 33.74 34.99
CA ARG A 308 -22.11 32.67 35.45
C ARG A 308 -23.07 32.26 34.34
N ALA A 309 -23.14 30.96 34.05
CA ALA A 309 -24.20 30.36 33.25
C ALA A 309 -24.95 29.33 34.10
N GLU A 310 -26.25 29.52 34.27
CA GLU A 310 -27.12 28.59 34.97
C GLU A 310 -27.91 27.74 33.97
N PHE A 311 -28.10 26.47 34.30
CA PHE A 311 -28.96 25.57 33.52
C PHE A 311 -29.54 24.48 34.40
N THR A 312 -30.73 24.01 34.01
CA THR A 312 -31.36 22.83 34.57
C THR A 312 -31.26 21.70 33.56
N LEU A 313 -30.81 20.53 34.00
CA LEU A 313 -30.68 19.35 33.14
C LEU A 313 -31.85 18.41 33.40
N ASP A 314 -32.70 18.22 32.39
CA ASP A 314 -33.70 17.15 32.38
C ASP A 314 -33.14 15.94 31.64
N PHE A 315 -32.75 14.92 32.41
CA PHE A 315 -32.14 13.71 31.86
C PHE A 315 -33.07 12.96 30.91
N ALA A 316 -34.39 12.95 31.15
CA ALA A 316 -35.33 12.30 30.26
C ALA A 316 -35.37 13.01 28.89
N GLN A 317 -35.32 14.34 28.86
CA GLN A 317 -35.22 15.11 27.62
C GLN A 317 -33.87 14.91 26.91
N VAL A 318 -32.77 14.76 27.65
CA VAL A 318 -31.46 14.39 27.06
C VAL A 318 -31.55 13.04 26.34
N MET A 319 -32.13 12.04 26.99
CA MET A 319 -32.29 10.70 26.40
C MET A 319 -33.30 10.69 25.25
N GLU A 320 -34.33 11.54 25.30
CA GLU A 320 -35.25 11.72 24.17
C GLU A 320 -34.56 12.38 22.97
N ARG A 321 -33.68 13.36 23.19
CA ARG A 321 -32.84 13.91 22.12
C ARG A 321 -31.97 12.83 21.49
N VAL A 322 -31.35 11.95 22.28
CA VAL A 322 -30.56 10.82 21.77
C VAL A 322 -31.44 9.93 20.89
N ALA A 323 -32.62 9.56 21.35
CA ALA A 323 -33.58 8.77 20.57
C ALA A 323 -34.02 9.49 19.28
N SER A 324 -34.24 10.81 19.34
CA SER A 324 -34.60 11.63 18.17
C SER A 324 -33.51 11.65 17.11
N VAL A 325 -32.24 11.77 17.51
CA VAL A 325 -31.10 11.71 16.57
C VAL A 325 -31.03 10.35 15.91
N VAL A 326 -31.24 9.25 16.65
CA VAL A 326 -31.29 7.91 16.06
C VAL A 326 -32.42 7.82 15.03
N ARG A 327 -33.64 8.27 15.36
CA ARG A 327 -34.79 8.28 14.44
C ARG A 327 -34.56 9.13 13.19
N GLU A 328 -33.79 10.21 13.29
CA GLU A 328 -33.48 11.08 12.15
C GLU A 328 -32.46 10.43 11.19
N VAL A 329 -31.54 9.62 11.73
CA VAL A 329 -30.53 8.90 10.93
C VAL A 329 -31.08 7.57 10.38
N GLU A 330 -32.02 6.93 11.08
CA GLU A 330 -32.62 5.64 10.73
C GLU A 330 -33.10 5.50 9.27
N PRO A 331 -33.73 6.51 8.64
CA PRO A 331 -34.16 6.42 7.24
C PRO A 331 -33.02 6.05 6.28
N HIS A 332 -31.77 6.40 6.61
CA HIS A 332 -30.60 6.00 5.83
C HIS A 332 -30.36 4.49 5.84
N ASP A 333 -30.73 3.75 6.89
CA ASP A 333 -30.53 2.31 6.94
C ASP A 333 -31.83 1.51 6.80
N SER A 334 -32.95 2.21 6.56
CA SER A 334 -34.29 1.63 6.49
C SER A 334 -34.47 0.58 5.40
N VAL A 335 -35.42 -0.34 5.64
CA VAL A 335 -35.91 -1.31 4.66
C VAL A 335 -36.32 -0.62 3.35
N ALA A 336 -37.08 0.48 3.45
CA ALA A 336 -37.58 1.22 2.28
C ALA A 336 -36.45 1.72 1.38
N ARG A 337 -35.38 2.28 1.96
CA ARG A 337 -34.21 2.75 1.20
C ARG A 337 -33.54 1.57 0.49
N TYR A 338 -33.26 0.49 1.21
CA TYR A 338 -32.52 -0.65 0.66
C TYR A 338 -33.32 -1.39 -0.42
N THR A 339 -34.63 -1.54 -0.24
CA THR A 339 -35.54 -2.04 -1.29
C THR A 339 -35.52 -1.13 -2.51
N GLY A 340 -35.56 0.20 -2.33
CA GLY A 340 -35.44 1.18 -3.43
C GLY A 340 -34.10 1.12 -4.16
N LEU A 341 -33.03 0.66 -3.50
CA LEU A 341 -31.71 0.43 -4.10
C LEU A 341 -31.59 -0.92 -4.82
N GLY A 342 -32.63 -1.76 -4.77
CA GLY A 342 -32.68 -3.06 -5.43
C GLY A 342 -32.23 -4.24 -4.57
N VAL A 343 -32.16 -4.08 -3.25
CA VAL A 343 -31.91 -5.16 -2.30
C VAL A 343 -33.23 -5.80 -1.88
N ASP A 344 -33.32 -7.12 -1.90
CA ASP A 344 -34.44 -7.86 -1.32
C ASP A 344 -34.22 -7.98 0.20
N VAL A 345 -34.91 -7.17 1.00
CA VAL A 345 -34.75 -7.14 2.46
C VAL A 345 -35.77 -8.07 3.12
N GLN A 346 -35.29 -9.01 3.93
CA GLN A 346 -36.09 -10.01 4.61
C GLN A 346 -35.91 -9.87 6.12
N ILE A 347 -37.00 -9.62 6.85
CA ILE A 347 -36.98 -9.57 8.32
C ILE A 347 -37.22 -10.97 8.87
N GLY A 348 -36.24 -11.54 9.55
CA GLY A 348 -36.28 -12.88 10.11
C GLY A 348 -34.91 -13.40 10.54
N ARG A 349 -34.89 -14.60 11.13
CA ARG A 349 -33.67 -15.28 11.56
C ARG A 349 -33.13 -16.15 10.43
N ALA A 350 -31.87 -15.95 10.05
CA ALA A 350 -31.20 -16.76 9.03
C ALA A 350 -30.38 -17.90 9.64
N LYS A 351 -30.51 -19.10 9.04
CA LYS A 351 -29.68 -20.28 9.33
C LYS A 351 -29.12 -20.85 8.02
N ILE A 352 -27.81 -21.03 7.95
CA ILE A 352 -27.14 -21.70 6.82
C ILE A 352 -27.36 -23.21 6.98
N LEU A 353 -28.03 -23.83 6.01
CA LEU A 353 -28.37 -25.25 6.05
C LEU A 353 -27.29 -26.14 5.41
N ASP A 354 -26.68 -25.61 4.36
CA ASP A 354 -25.60 -26.21 3.59
C ASP A 354 -24.88 -25.09 2.80
N PRO A 355 -23.82 -25.37 2.02
CA PRO A 355 -23.05 -24.33 1.36
C PRO A 355 -23.84 -23.43 0.41
N TRP A 356 -25.05 -23.81 -0.01
CA TRP A 356 -25.83 -23.06 -1.01
C TRP A 356 -27.22 -22.65 -0.54
N HIS A 357 -27.68 -23.08 0.63
CA HIS A 357 -29.03 -22.78 1.12
C HIS A 357 -29.02 -22.04 2.45
N VAL A 358 -29.81 -20.97 2.51
CA VAL A 358 -30.09 -20.23 3.74
C VAL A 358 -31.59 -20.31 4.02
N GLN A 359 -31.94 -20.81 5.20
CA GLN A 359 -33.30 -20.75 5.73
C GLN A 359 -33.52 -19.40 6.41
N ILE A 360 -34.67 -18.79 6.20
CA ILE A 360 -35.13 -17.59 6.90
C ILE A 360 -36.41 -17.96 7.63
N THR A 361 -36.43 -17.78 8.94
CA THR A 361 -37.61 -17.95 9.80
C THR A 361 -38.12 -16.57 10.19
N HIS A 362 -39.34 -16.24 9.76
CA HIS A 362 -40.01 -14.98 10.09
C HIS A 362 -40.65 -15.05 11.48
N ASP A 363 -41.06 -13.89 12.01
CA ASP A 363 -41.64 -13.78 13.35
C ASP A 363 -43.00 -14.49 13.48
N ASP A 364 -43.71 -14.68 12.37
CA ASP A 364 -44.96 -15.46 12.30
C ASP A 364 -44.73 -16.98 12.29
N GLY A 365 -43.47 -17.43 12.38
CA GLY A 365 -43.05 -18.83 12.35
C GLY A 365 -42.96 -19.42 10.94
N SER A 366 -43.33 -18.66 9.89
CA SER A 366 -43.16 -19.11 8.52
C SER A 366 -41.68 -19.23 8.17
N THR A 367 -41.35 -20.22 7.34
CA THR A 367 -39.97 -20.47 6.91
C THR A 367 -39.87 -20.47 5.40
N GLN A 368 -38.87 -19.78 4.87
CA GLN A 368 -38.47 -19.86 3.47
C GLN A 368 -37.02 -20.33 3.37
N VAL A 369 -36.67 -21.04 2.29
CA VAL A 369 -35.30 -21.46 2.01
C VAL A 369 -34.89 -20.87 0.67
N LEU A 370 -33.80 -20.11 0.67
CA LEU A 370 -33.25 -19.49 -0.54
C LEU A 370 -31.94 -20.18 -0.93
N SER A 371 -31.83 -20.52 -2.21
CA SER A 371 -30.58 -20.95 -2.80
C SER A 371 -29.74 -19.75 -3.27
N THR A 372 -28.44 -19.76 -2.98
CA THR A 372 -27.53 -18.67 -3.33
C THR A 372 -26.14 -19.13 -3.77
N ARG A 373 -25.52 -18.35 -4.66
CA ARG A 373 -24.13 -18.59 -5.06
C ARG A 373 -23.12 -18.19 -3.99
N CYS A 374 -23.44 -17.18 -3.18
CA CYS A 374 -22.57 -16.63 -2.15
C CYS A 374 -23.35 -16.31 -0.88
N ILE A 375 -22.74 -16.53 0.28
CA ILE A 375 -23.27 -16.16 1.60
C ILE A 375 -22.25 -15.24 2.29
N VAL A 376 -22.70 -14.12 2.85
CA VAL A 376 -21.86 -13.24 3.66
C VAL A 376 -22.42 -13.18 5.08
N ILE A 377 -21.65 -13.65 6.05
CA ILE A 377 -21.95 -13.61 7.48
C ILE A 377 -21.51 -12.24 8.01
N ALA A 378 -22.47 -11.39 8.37
CA ALA A 378 -22.26 -10.04 8.90
C ALA A 378 -23.04 -9.83 10.22
N THR A 379 -23.07 -10.87 11.05
CA THR A 379 -23.90 -10.97 12.27
C THR A 379 -23.40 -10.12 13.44
N GLY A 380 -22.28 -9.42 13.29
CA GLY A 380 -21.77 -8.49 14.29
C GLY A 380 -21.31 -9.15 15.59
N ALA A 381 -21.39 -8.38 16.67
CA ALA A 381 -21.03 -8.81 18.02
C ALA A 381 -22.11 -8.39 19.02
N ARG A 382 -21.91 -8.77 20.28
CA ARG A 382 -22.73 -8.35 21.43
C ARG A 382 -21.83 -7.96 22.61
N PRO A 383 -22.31 -7.16 23.56
CA PRO A 383 -21.59 -6.91 24.81
C PRO A 383 -21.24 -8.21 25.53
N PHE A 384 -20.04 -8.28 26.10
CA PHE A 384 -19.66 -9.36 27.00
C PHE A 384 -20.02 -8.98 28.43
N VAL A 385 -20.81 -9.83 29.09
CA VAL A 385 -21.12 -9.72 30.51
C VAL A 385 -20.30 -10.77 31.24
N PRO A 386 -19.43 -10.38 32.20
CA PRO A 386 -18.61 -11.33 32.93
C PRO A 386 -19.50 -12.18 33.85
N PRO A 387 -19.21 -13.49 34.02
CA PRO A 387 -19.99 -14.38 34.87
C PRO A 387 -19.67 -14.15 36.35
N LEU A 388 -20.05 -12.98 36.88
CA LEU A 388 -19.85 -12.61 38.27
C LEU A 388 -21.04 -13.14 39.12
N PRO A 389 -20.79 -13.83 40.24
CA PRO A 389 -21.86 -14.22 41.16
C PRO A 389 -22.68 -12.99 41.59
N GLY A 390 -24.01 -13.09 41.62
CA GLY A 390 -24.89 -12.01 42.06
C GLY A 390 -25.23 -10.95 40.99
N ILE A 391 -24.63 -11.00 39.79
CA ILE A 391 -24.76 -9.93 38.78
C ILE A 391 -26.17 -9.84 38.18
N GLU A 392 -26.84 -10.97 38.02
CA GLU A 392 -28.21 -11.03 37.48
C GLU A 392 -29.21 -10.49 38.51
N GLU A 393 -29.00 -10.81 39.79
CA GLU A 393 -29.85 -10.42 40.92
C GLU A 393 -29.83 -8.90 41.15
N VAL A 394 -28.66 -8.27 41.05
CA VAL A 394 -28.56 -6.80 41.15
C VAL A 394 -29.00 -6.08 39.87
N GLY A 395 -29.05 -6.79 38.74
CA GLY A 395 -29.29 -6.24 37.42
C GLY A 395 -28.14 -5.39 36.88
N PHE A 396 -28.01 -5.32 35.56
CA PHE A 396 -26.98 -4.54 34.89
C PHE A 396 -27.47 -3.95 33.57
N LEU A 397 -26.79 -2.91 33.12
CA LEU A 397 -26.90 -2.35 31.79
C LEU A 397 -25.66 -2.71 30.98
N THR A 398 -25.80 -2.64 29.66
CA THR A 398 -24.70 -2.80 28.69
C THR A 398 -24.77 -1.66 27.69
N SER A 399 -23.82 -1.61 26.76
CA SER A 399 -23.93 -0.72 25.60
C SER A 399 -25.21 -0.94 24.79
N ASP A 400 -25.86 -2.11 24.88
CA ASP A 400 -27.10 -2.36 24.14
C ASP A 400 -28.34 -1.84 24.86
N THR A 401 -28.32 -1.83 26.20
CA THR A 401 -29.53 -1.62 27.01
C THR A 401 -29.61 -0.27 27.71
N LEU A 402 -28.52 0.51 27.80
CA LEU A 402 -28.54 1.78 28.56
C LEU A 402 -29.47 2.87 27.97
N TRP A 403 -29.79 2.79 26.68
CA TRP A 403 -30.44 3.88 25.95
C TRP A 403 -31.93 4.07 26.30
N SER A 404 -32.51 3.10 27.01
CA SER A 404 -33.89 3.17 27.53
C SER A 404 -34.00 3.93 28.85
N LEU A 405 -32.88 4.29 29.49
CA LEU A 405 -32.91 5.07 30.74
C LEU A 405 -33.70 6.37 30.55
N ARG A 406 -34.52 6.69 31.55
CA ARG A 406 -35.25 7.97 31.65
C ARG A 406 -35.03 8.68 32.98
N GLN A 407 -34.60 7.95 34.01
CA GLN A 407 -34.16 8.51 35.27
C GLN A 407 -32.64 8.51 35.32
N GLN A 408 -32.06 9.63 35.75
CA GLN A 408 -30.62 9.74 35.89
C GLN A 408 -30.15 8.90 37.08
N PRO A 409 -29.17 7.99 36.90
CA PRO A 409 -28.59 7.28 38.04
C PRO A 409 -27.84 8.26 38.93
N ARG A 410 -28.12 8.26 40.25
CA ARG A 410 -27.36 9.08 41.20
C ARG A 410 -25.94 8.53 41.35
N ARG A 411 -25.80 7.22 41.53
CA ARG A 411 -24.52 6.47 41.54
C ARG A 411 -24.49 5.49 40.37
N LEU A 412 -23.58 5.73 39.42
CA LEU A 412 -23.32 4.84 38.29
C LEU A 412 -21.97 4.15 38.48
N LEU A 413 -21.96 2.82 38.51
CA LEU A 413 -20.73 2.03 38.48
C LEU A 413 -20.50 1.52 37.06
N VAL A 414 -19.35 1.84 36.49
CA VAL A 414 -18.91 1.37 35.16
C VAL A 414 -17.85 0.30 35.34
N LEU A 415 -18.14 -0.92 34.89
CA LEU A 415 -17.20 -2.03 34.90
C LEU A 415 -16.50 -2.12 33.53
N GLY A 416 -15.22 -1.81 33.47
CA GLY A 416 -14.39 -1.84 32.27
C GLY A 416 -13.77 -0.48 31.92
N GLY A 417 -12.47 -0.49 31.63
CA GLY A 417 -11.60 0.62 31.29
C GLY A 417 -11.27 0.74 29.80
N GLY A 418 -12.07 0.10 28.94
CA GLY A 418 -11.97 0.24 27.48
C GLY A 418 -12.63 1.54 26.97
N PRO A 419 -12.58 1.79 25.64
CA PRO A 419 -13.12 3.01 25.03
C PRO A 419 -14.58 3.32 25.39
N ILE A 420 -15.47 2.31 25.27
CA ILE A 420 -16.91 2.45 25.59
C ILE A 420 -17.11 2.85 27.07
N GLY A 421 -16.36 2.20 27.98
CA GLY A 421 -16.43 2.50 29.40
C GLY A 421 -15.99 3.92 29.70
N CYS A 422 -14.91 4.39 29.08
CA CYS A 422 -14.39 5.74 29.29
C CYS A 422 -15.33 6.82 28.73
N GLU A 423 -15.84 6.62 27.50
CA GLU A 423 -16.81 7.54 26.86
C GLU A 423 -18.06 7.73 27.73
N LEU A 424 -18.66 6.62 28.18
CA LEU A 424 -19.89 6.67 28.97
C LEU A 424 -19.64 7.16 30.40
N ALA A 425 -18.52 6.78 31.02
CA ALA A 425 -18.16 7.28 32.35
C ALA A 425 -18.05 8.81 32.38
N GLN A 426 -17.31 9.38 31.42
CA GLN A 426 -17.15 10.84 31.33
C GLN A 426 -18.47 11.53 30.99
N ALA A 427 -19.26 10.99 30.07
CA ALA A 427 -20.55 11.57 29.69
C ALA A 427 -21.52 11.64 30.88
N PHE A 428 -21.69 10.55 31.63
CA PHE A 428 -22.59 10.54 32.79
C PHE A 428 -22.11 11.43 33.94
N ALA A 429 -20.79 11.51 34.18
CA ALA A 429 -20.23 12.41 35.19
C ALA A 429 -20.52 13.89 34.86
N ARG A 430 -20.32 14.28 33.59
CA ARG A 430 -20.64 15.62 33.10
C ARG A 430 -22.14 15.96 33.18
N LEU A 431 -23.00 14.97 32.98
CA LEU A 431 -24.46 15.12 33.15
C LEU A 431 -24.88 15.19 34.63
N GLY A 432 -24.00 14.85 35.58
CA GLY A 432 -24.22 15.03 37.03
C GLY A 432 -24.32 13.75 37.86
N SER A 433 -24.10 12.57 37.28
CA SER A 433 -24.05 11.32 38.04
C SER A 433 -22.73 11.19 38.81
N GLN A 434 -22.76 10.55 39.99
CA GLN A 434 -21.53 10.12 40.67
C GLN A 434 -21.04 8.83 40.01
N VAL A 435 -19.94 8.90 39.29
CA VAL A 435 -19.43 7.77 38.49
C VAL A 435 -18.21 7.14 39.15
N THR A 436 -18.25 5.83 39.35
CA THR A 436 -17.08 5.02 39.71
C THR A 436 -16.78 4.05 38.58
N GLN A 437 -15.57 4.11 38.01
CA GLN A 437 -15.12 3.21 36.96
C GLN A 437 -14.10 2.21 37.52
N VAL A 438 -14.36 0.92 37.33
CA VAL A 438 -13.53 -0.17 37.82
C VAL A 438 -12.88 -0.90 36.64
N GLU A 439 -11.56 -1.01 36.67
CA GLU A 439 -10.77 -1.73 35.66
C GLU A 439 -9.76 -2.68 36.35
N MET A 440 -9.71 -3.91 35.86
CA MET A 440 -8.80 -4.95 36.39
C MET A 440 -7.35 -4.69 35.99
N ALA A 441 -7.12 -4.21 34.77
CA ALA A 441 -5.81 -3.82 34.27
C ALA A 441 -5.22 -2.64 35.07
N PRO A 442 -3.89 -2.48 35.10
CA PRO A 442 -3.24 -1.40 35.85
C PRO A 442 -3.55 0.01 35.31
N ARG A 443 -4.04 0.12 34.07
CA ARG A 443 -4.31 1.39 33.37
C ARG A 443 -5.58 1.28 32.51
N LEU A 444 -6.24 2.42 32.32
CA LEU A 444 -7.30 2.57 31.31
C LEU A 444 -6.73 2.44 29.89
N MET A 445 -7.56 2.03 28.93
CA MET A 445 -7.20 1.92 27.51
C MET A 445 -5.86 1.19 27.29
N LEU A 446 -5.70 -0.01 27.85
CA LEU A 446 -4.44 -0.78 27.88
C LEU A 446 -3.73 -0.98 26.53
N ARG A 447 -4.44 -0.83 25.41
CA ARG A 447 -3.87 -0.91 24.04
C ARG A 447 -3.13 0.36 23.61
N GLU A 448 -3.32 1.47 24.32
CA GLU A 448 -2.64 2.74 24.06
C GLU A 448 -1.36 2.87 24.89
N ASP A 449 -0.49 3.78 24.47
CA ASP A 449 0.75 4.08 25.19
C ASP A 449 0.48 4.63 26.60
N GLU A 450 1.46 4.51 27.50
CA GLU A 450 1.29 4.89 28.91
C GLU A 450 0.93 6.36 29.12
N ASP A 451 1.52 7.23 28.32
CA ASP A 451 1.25 8.66 28.31
C ASP A 451 -0.20 8.98 27.92
N VAL A 452 -0.76 8.23 26.98
CA VAL A 452 -2.15 8.35 26.54
C VAL A 452 -3.12 7.85 27.61
N SER A 453 -2.85 6.68 28.20
CA SER A 453 -3.67 6.14 29.30
C SER A 453 -3.70 7.08 30.50
N ALA A 454 -2.55 7.63 30.89
CA ALA A 454 -2.43 8.57 32.00
C ALA A 454 -3.24 9.84 31.73
N TYR A 455 -3.15 10.36 30.51
CA TYR A 455 -3.89 11.54 30.11
C TYR A 455 -5.41 11.33 30.15
N ALA A 456 -5.89 10.19 29.62
CA ALA A 456 -7.31 9.83 29.68
C ALA A 456 -7.81 9.70 31.13
N GLN A 457 -7.04 9.05 32.01
CA GLN A 457 -7.37 8.95 33.41
C GLN A 457 -7.47 10.34 34.07
N GLN A 458 -6.53 11.24 33.82
CA GLN A 458 -6.56 12.61 34.34
C GLN A 458 -7.79 13.37 33.83
N ALA A 459 -8.13 13.24 32.55
CA ALA A 459 -9.29 13.90 31.95
C ALA A 459 -10.61 13.42 32.59
N LEU A 460 -10.75 12.10 32.79
CA LEU A 460 -11.92 11.52 33.45
C LEU A 460 -12.04 11.97 34.91
N GLN A 461 -10.93 11.98 35.65
CA GLN A 461 -10.89 12.45 37.03
C GLN A 461 -11.23 13.95 37.15
N ALA A 462 -10.75 14.78 36.20
CA ALA A 462 -11.06 16.21 36.15
C ALA A 462 -12.55 16.51 35.92
N ASP A 463 -13.30 15.55 35.36
CA ASP A 463 -14.75 15.63 35.20
C ASP A 463 -15.54 14.91 36.33
N GLY A 464 -14.84 14.44 37.37
CA GLY A 464 -15.45 13.87 38.57
C GLY A 464 -15.64 12.36 38.56
N VAL A 465 -15.04 11.63 37.62
CA VAL A 465 -15.05 10.17 37.62
C VAL A 465 -14.06 9.63 38.67
N THR A 466 -14.53 8.75 39.55
CA THR A 466 -13.63 7.96 40.42
C THR A 466 -13.10 6.78 39.64
N VAL A 467 -11.82 6.81 39.26
CA VAL A 467 -11.17 5.76 38.46
C VAL A 467 -10.38 4.80 39.36
N LEU A 468 -10.74 3.52 39.33
CA LEU A 468 -10.13 2.43 40.11
C LEU A 468 -9.50 1.39 39.15
N THR A 469 -8.22 1.55 38.82
CA THR A 469 -7.44 0.57 38.04
C THR A 469 -6.76 -0.46 38.96
N GLY A 470 -6.43 -1.64 38.45
CA GLY A 470 -5.88 -2.73 39.28
C GLY A 470 -6.88 -3.27 40.30
N HIS A 471 -8.18 -3.18 40.01
CA HIS A 471 -9.27 -3.67 40.86
C HIS A 471 -10.03 -4.78 40.14
N GLN A 472 -9.97 -6.00 40.67
CA GLN A 472 -10.66 -7.15 40.10
C GLN A 472 -12.09 -7.23 40.68
N ALA A 473 -13.10 -7.20 39.82
CA ALA A 473 -14.48 -7.50 40.22
C ALA A 473 -14.62 -8.99 40.59
N LEU A 474 -15.12 -9.28 41.79
CA LEU A 474 -15.28 -10.65 42.29
C LEU A 474 -16.73 -11.12 42.23
N ARG A 475 -17.67 -10.30 42.72
CA ARG A 475 -19.09 -10.61 42.84
C ARG A 475 -19.93 -9.35 43.06
N CYS A 476 -21.23 -9.45 42.83
CA CYS A 476 -22.21 -8.46 43.22
C CYS A 476 -22.97 -8.94 44.46
N GLU A 477 -23.28 -8.02 45.37
CA GLU A 477 -24.05 -8.29 46.59
C GLU A 477 -25.21 -7.30 46.67
N GLN A 478 -26.33 -7.72 47.25
CA GLN A 478 -27.45 -6.85 47.59
C GLN A 478 -27.79 -7.00 49.08
N LEU A 479 -27.81 -5.89 49.80
CA LEU A 479 -28.15 -5.83 51.22
C LEU A 479 -29.32 -4.87 51.40
N GLY A 480 -30.53 -5.41 51.53
CA GLY A 480 -31.76 -4.61 51.48
C GLY A 480 -31.95 -3.96 50.11
N GLU A 481 -32.09 -2.64 50.07
CA GLU A 481 -32.23 -1.88 48.81
C GLU A 481 -30.87 -1.46 48.21
N GLU A 482 -29.77 -1.57 48.96
CA GLU A 482 -28.45 -1.18 48.47
C GLU A 482 -27.74 -2.31 47.72
N LYS A 483 -27.15 -1.96 46.56
CA LYS A 483 -26.39 -2.87 45.70
C LYS A 483 -24.90 -2.53 45.77
N PHE A 484 -24.06 -3.55 45.77
CA PHE A 484 -22.60 -3.42 45.88
C PHE A 484 -21.89 -4.27 44.84
N LEU A 485 -20.81 -3.74 44.28
CA LEU A 485 -19.79 -4.53 43.59
C LEU A 485 -18.66 -4.78 44.57
N VAL A 486 -18.33 -6.05 44.82
CA VAL A 486 -17.14 -6.41 45.60
C VAL A 486 -15.96 -6.51 44.66
N VAL A 487 -14.93 -5.73 44.96
CA VAL A 487 -13.67 -5.70 44.20
C VAL A 487 -12.52 -6.10 45.09
N GLU A 488 -11.50 -6.75 44.52
CA GLU A 488 -10.23 -7.00 45.17
C GLU A 488 -9.14 -6.08 44.59
N SER A 489 -8.37 -5.46 45.48
CA SER A 489 -7.11 -4.82 45.11
C SER A 489 -6.06 -5.05 46.20
N ALA A 490 -4.83 -5.38 45.79
CA ALA A 490 -3.73 -5.71 46.69
C ALA A 490 -4.09 -6.74 47.79
N GLY A 491 -4.89 -7.75 47.44
CA GLY A 491 -5.34 -8.82 48.35
C GLY A 491 -6.38 -8.39 49.40
N LYS A 492 -7.00 -7.22 49.23
CA LYS A 492 -8.08 -6.73 50.11
C LYS A 492 -9.37 -6.56 49.32
N GLU A 493 -10.46 -7.09 49.86
CA GLU A 493 -11.80 -6.85 49.34
C GLU A 493 -12.35 -5.48 49.78
N GLN A 494 -13.03 -4.80 48.86
CA GLN A 494 -13.74 -3.56 49.09
C GLN A 494 -15.13 -3.65 48.46
N ARG A 495 -16.15 -3.11 49.15
CA ARG A 495 -17.51 -2.95 48.63
C ARG A 495 -17.68 -1.57 48.02
N LEU A 496 -18.16 -1.52 46.78
CA LEU A 496 -18.47 -0.29 46.04
C LEU A 496 -19.98 -0.18 45.83
N PRO A 497 -20.67 0.76 46.50
CA PRO A 497 -22.12 0.90 46.36
C PRO A 497 -22.50 1.54 45.02
N PHE A 498 -23.62 1.11 44.43
CA PHE A 498 -24.14 1.66 43.19
C PHE A 498 -25.67 1.60 43.10
N ASP A 499 -26.26 2.42 42.23
CA ASP A 499 -27.69 2.34 41.89
C ASP A 499 -27.88 1.61 40.55
N VAL A 500 -26.98 1.89 39.60
CA VAL A 500 -26.92 1.26 38.28
C VAL A 500 -25.50 0.74 38.01
N LEU A 501 -25.41 -0.50 37.54
CA LEU A 501 -24.18 -1.12 37.05
C LEU A 501 -24.18 -1.11 35.51
N LEU A 502 -23.12 -0.60 34.89
CA LEU A 502 -22.89 -0.65 33.44
C LEU A 502 -21.70 -1.57 33.13
N CYS A 503 -21.95 -2.67 32.43
CA CYS A 503 -20.94 -3.61 31.98
C CYS A 503 -20.38 -3.19 30.60
N ALA A 504 -19.12 -2.77 30.57
CA ALA A 504 -18.39 -2.31 29.39
C ALA A 504 -17.00 -2.98 29.25
N VAL A 505 -16.92 -4.28 29.56
CA VAL A 505 -15.66 -5.07 29.59
C VAL A 505 -15.25 -5.67 28.24
N GLY A 506 -15.96 -5.34 27.15
CA GLY A 506 -15.65 -5.80 25.80
C GLY A 506 -16.85 -6.37 25.06
N ARG A 507 -16.60 -6.92 23.87
CA ARG A 507 -17.62 -7.46 22.96
C ARG A 507 -17.20 -8.82 22.41
N VAL A 508 -18.19 -9.68 22.16
CA VAL A 508 -18.01 -11.05 21.64
C VAL A 508 -18.80 -11.23 20.35
N ALA A 509 -18.20 -11.83 19.32
CA ALA A 509 -18.86 -12.10 18.04
C ALA A 509 -20.11 -12.98 18.20
N ARG A 510 -21.14 -12.75 17.37
CA ARG A 510 -22.34 -13.60 17.33
C ARG A 510 -22.09 -14.80 16.43
N LEU A 511 -21.74 -15.94 17.03
CA LEU A 511 -21.31 -17.15 16.32
C LEU A 511 -22.36 -18.28 16.29
N GLN A 512 -23.31 -18.27 17.23
CA GLN A 512 -24.26 -19.37 17.42
C GLN A 512 -25.58 -19.14 16.68
N GLY A 513 -26.23 -20.22 16.29
CA GLY A 513 -27.59 -20.18 15.70
C GLY A 513 -27.63 -19.91 14.19
N PHE A 514 -26.48 -19.68 13.55
CA PHE A 514 -26.38 -19.40 12.12
C PHE A 514 -26.05 -20.62 11.26
N GLY A 515 -25.89 -21.81 11.86
CA GLY A 515 -25.54 -23.05 11.15
C GLY A 515 -24.03 -23.30 10.99
N LEU A 516 -23.17 -22.54 11.68
CA LEU A 516 -21.72 -22.63 11.50
C LEU A 516 -21.17 -23.96 12.03
N GLU A 517 -21.67 -24.39 13.20
CA GLU A 517 -21.29 -25.62 13.87
C GLU A 517 -21.67 -26.84 13.03
N GLU A 518 -22.90 -26.86 12.50
CA GLU A 518 -23.39 -27.97 11.66
C GLU A 518 -22.65 -28.09 10.32
N LEU A 519 -22.17 -26.96 9.77
CA LEU A 519 -21.32 -26.96 8.56
C LEU A 519 -19.85 -27.28 8.87
N GLY A 520 -19.46 -27.35 10.14
CA GLY A 520 -18.07 -27.52 10.56
C GLY A 520 -17.18 -26.33 10.20
N ILE A 521 -17.75 -25.11 10.16
CA ILE A 521 -16.98 -23.88 9.94
C ILE A 521 -16.20 -23.56 11.22
N PRO A 522 -14.86 -23.54 11.17
CA PRO A 522 -14.05 -23.29 12.37
C PRO A 522 -14.27 -21.87 12.93
N VAL A 523 -14.49 -21.80 14.24
CA VAL A 523 -14.63 -20.55 14.98
C VAL A 523 -13.68 -20.52 16.18
N HIS A 524 -13.24 -19.34 16.58
CA HIS A 524 -12.60 -19.11 17.87
C HIS A 524 -13.30 -17.94 18.58
N ARG A 525 -12.65 -16.77 18.69
CA ARG A 525 -13.33 -15.53 19.13
C ARG A 525 -14.16 -14.90 18.01
N THR A 526 -13.83 -15.26 16.76
CA THR A 526 -14.45 -14.81 15.51
C THR A 526 -14.53 -16.01 14.55
N VAL A 527 -15.25 -15.84 13.44
CA VAL A 527 -15.23 -16.79 12.32
C VAL A 527 -13.84 -16.80 11.70
N LEU A 528 -13.24 -17.98 11.55
CA LEU A 528 -11.92 -18.09 10.95
C LEU A 528 -12.02 -17.93 9.44
N THR A 529 -11.40 -16.84 8.94
CA THR A 529 -11.34 -16.52 7.51
C THR A 529 -9.90 -16.50 6.99
N ASP A 530 -9.75 -16.61 5.67
CA ASP A 530 -8.49 -16.31 4.98
C ASP A 530 -8.34 -14.81 4.67
N GLU A 531 -7.25 -14.44 3.99
CA GLU A 531 -6.96 -13.06 3.60
C GLU A 531 -7.99 -12.42 2.64
N TYR A 532 -8.90 -13.23 2.07
CA TYR A 532 -9.97 -12.81 1.18
C TYR A 532 -11.34 -12.78 1.90
N LEU A 533 -11.35 -12.96 3.22
CA LEU A 533 -12.54 -13.08 4.07
C LEU A 533 -13.36 -14.36 3.83
N GLN A 534 -12.78 -15.38 3.17
CA GLN A 534 -13.44 -16.66 2.89
C GLN A 534 -13.29 -17.61 4.08
N THR A 535 -14.35 -18.34 4.41
CA THR A 535 -14.31 -19.46 5.36
C THR A 535 -13.65 -20.69 4.70
N VAL A 536 -13.73 -21.86 5.34
CA VAL A 536 -13.38 -23.13 4.70
C VAL A 536 -14.18 -23.41 3.42
N PHE A 537 -15.38 -22.82 3.29
CA PHE A 537 -16.18 -22.81 2.06
C PHE A 537 -15.87 -21.53 1.27
N PRO A 538 -15.30 -21.62 0.05
CA PRO A 538 -14.94 -20.44 -0.73
C PRO A 538 -16.11 -19.49 -1.05
N ASN A 539 -17.35 -19.97 -0.99
CA ASN A 539 -18.54 -19.18 -1.26
C ASN A 539 -19.25 -18.65 0.00
N ILE A 540 -18.72 -18.94 1.20
CA ILE A 540 -19.20 -18.38 2.46
C ILE A 540 -18.11 -17.48 3.03
N LEU A 541 -18.41 -16.20 3.15
CA LEU A 541 -17.50 -15.16 3.65
C LEU A 541 -18.01 -14.60 4.98
N ALA A 542 -17.14 -13.96 5.75
CA ALA A 542 -17.51 -13.24 6.96
C ALA A 542 -16.89 -11.83 7.00
N ALA A 543 -17.64 -10.84 7.43
CA ALA A 543 -17.20 -9.44 7.50
C ALA A 543 -17.80 -8.69 8.71
N GLY A 544 -17.07 -7.69 9.20
CA GLY A 544 -17.41 -6.94 10.41
C GLY A 544 -16.92 -7.62 11.70
N ASP A 545 -17.53 -7.25 12.83
CA ASP A 545 -17.12 -7.73 14.15
C ASP A 545 -17.07 -9.26 14.28
N VAL A 546 -17.87 -9.98 13.48
CA VAL A 546 -17.90 -11.45 13.44
C VAL A 546 -16.65 -12.07 12.81
N ALA A 547 -15.96 -11.35 11.92
CA ALA A 547 -14.70 -11.78 11.30
C ALA A 547 -13.47 -11.30 12.08
N GLY A 548 -13.55 -10.11 12.70
CA GLY A 548 -12.42 -9.46 13.36
C GLY A 548 -11.28 -9.11 12.39
N PRO A 549 -10.07 -8.78 12.90
CA PRO A 549 -9.74 -8.62 14.32
C PRO A 549 -10.22 -7.29 14.91
N TYR A 550 -10.73 -6.37 14.08
CA TYR A 550 -11.20 -5.05 14.49
C TYR A 550 -12.73 -5.04 14.63
N GLN A 551 -13.22 -4.40 15.69
CA GLN A 551 -14.65 -4.22 15.97
C GLN A 551 -15.00 -2.74 15.84
N PHE A 552 -14.82 -2.20 14.63
CA PHE A 552 -15.11 -0.81 14.30
C PHE A 552 -16.00 -0.73 13.07
N THR A 553 -16.98 0.18 13.09
CA THR A 553 -17.94 0.37 12.00
C THR A 553 -17.28 0.61 10.65
N HIS A 554 -16.30 1.52 10.56
CA HIS A 554 -15.60 1.81 9.32
C HIS A 554 -14.73 0.63 8.85
N THR A 555 -14.21 -0.18 9.76
CA THR A 555 -13.47 -1.40 9.38
C THR A 555 -14.43 -2.49 8.88
N ALA A 556 -15.62 -2.59 9.46
CA ALA A 556 -16.69 -3.46 8.97
C ALA A 556 -17.13 -3.06 7.54
N SER A 557 -17.33 -1.77 7.28
CA SER A 557 -17.59 -1.24 5.93
C SER A 557 -16.42 -1.48 4.97
N HIS A 558 -15.18 -1.35 5.44
CA HIS A 558 -14.00 -1.65 4.64
C HIS A 558 -13.97 -3.14 4.24
N GLN A 559 -14.19 -4.05 5.17
CA GLN A 559 -14.28 -5.48 4.93
C GLN A 559 -15.45 -5.84 3.99
N ALA A 560 -16.60 -5.18 4.12
CA ALA A 560 -17.77 -5.39 3.28
C ALA A 560 -17.47 -5.23 1.79
N TRP A 561 -16.63 -4.26 1.42
CA TRP A 561 -16.21 -4.09 0.03
C TRP A 561 -15.48 -5.33 -0.50
N TYR A 562 -14.52 -5.86 0.26
CA TYR A 562 -13.81 -7.08 -0.15
C TYR A 562 -14.74 -8.30 -0.15
N ALA A 563 -15.61 -8.44 0.86
CA ALA A 563 -16.55 -9.55 0.94
C ALA A 563 -17.52 -9.57 -0.24
N ALA A 564 -18.07 -8.39 -0.62
CA ALA A 564 -18.95 -8.25 -1.77
C ALA A 564 -18.23 -8.59 -3.08
N VAL A 565 -17.07 -7.97 -3.33
CA VAL A 565 -16.32 -8.14 -4.58
C VAL A 565 -15.78 -9.57 -4.70
N ASN A 566 -15.20 -10.13 -3.64
CA ASN A 566 -14.70 -11.50 -3.64
C ASN A 566 -15.84 -12.53 -3.73
N GLY A 567 -16.97 -12.27 -3.09
CA GLY A 567 -18.16 -13.13 -3.15
C GLY A 567 -18.77 -13.20 -4.56
N LEU A 568 -18.84 -12.06 -5.26
CA LEU A 568 -19.45 -11.99 -6.59
C LEU A 568 -18.48 -12.32 -7.73
N PHE A 569 -17.23 -11.85 -7.64
CA PHE A 569 -16.26 -11.89 -8.74
C PHE A 569 -15.00 -12.72 -8.43
N GLY A 570 -14.92 -13.35 -7.26
CA GLY A 570 -13.74 -14.11 -6.80
C GLY A 570 -13.33 -15.29 -7.68
N GLY A 571 -14.23 -15.78 -8.54
CA GLY A 571 -13.91 -16.77 -9.57
C GLY A 571 -12.98 -16.26 -10.68
N LEU A 572 -12.97 -14.94 -10.91
CA LEU A 572 -12.09 -14.25 -11.86
C LEU A 572 -10.85 -13.69 -11.17
N LYS A 573 -11.07 -12.88 -10.11
CA LYS A 573 -10.01 -12.21 -9.36
C LYS A 573 -10.44 -12.00 -7.92
N LYS A 574 -9.53 -12.28 -6.98
CA LYS A 574 -9.72 -12.03 -5.55
C LYS A 574 -8.83 -10.88 -5.07
N PHE A 575 -9.31 -10.12 -4.10
CA PHE A 575 -8.65 -8.99 -3.47
C PHE A 575 -8.45 -9.26 -1.99
N LYS A 576 -7.20 -9.17 -1.53
CA LYS A 576 -6.87 -9.35 -0.12
C LYS A 576 -7.37 -8.14 0.67
N ALA A 577 -7.98 -8.37 1.83
CA ALA A 577 -8.35 -7.29 2.73
C ALA A 577 -7.09 -6.59 3.25
N ASP A 578 -7.03 -5.26 3.09
CA ASP A 578 -5.89 -4.44 3.48
C ASP A 578 -6.14 -3.78 4.84
N TYR A 579 -5.38 -4.19 5.85
CA TYR A 579 -5.45 -3.62 7.20
C TYR A 579 -4.23 -2.74 7.55
N SER A 580 -3.44 -2.35 6.56
CA SER A 580 -2.18 -1.61 6.80
C SER A 580 -2.40 -0.23 7.43
N VAL A 581 -3.55 0.40 7.19
CA VAL A 581 -3.89 1.76 7.66
C VAL A 581 -5.33 1.76 8.17
N ILE A 582 -5.52 1.33 9.42
CA ILE A 582 -6.82 1.36 10.12
C ILE A 582 -6.77 2.46 11.18
N PRO A 583 -7.57 3.54 11.05
CA PRO A 583 -7.71 4.53 12.10
C PRO A 583 -8.67 4.06 13.19
N TRP A 584 -8.57 4.62 14.39
CA TRP A 584 -9.62 4.57 15.41
C TRP A 584 -9.58 5.80 16.29
N CYS A 585 -10.69 6.08 16.98
CA CYS A 585 -10.82 7.19 17.91
C CYS A 585 -11.65 6.77 19.13
N THR A 586 -11.23 7.21 20.31
CA THR A 586 -12.02 7.19 21.54
C THR A 586 -12.50 8.60 21.83
N PHE A 587 -13.82 8.77 21.88
CA PHE A 587 -14.49 10.08 21.97
C PHE A 587 -14.66 10.57 23.41
N ILE A 588 -13.63 10.38 24.24
CA ILE A 588 -13.48 11.16 25.47
C ILE A 588 -13.05 12.59 25.11
N ASP A 589 -13.04 13.49 26.07
CA ASP A 589 -12.61 14.86 25.87
C ASP A 589 -11.43 15.20 26.80
N PRO A 590 -10.23 15.46 26.22
CA PRO A 590 -9.96 15.50 24.77
C PRO A 590 -9.95 14.12 24.11
N GLU A 591 -10.25 14.09 22.81
CA GLU A 591 -10.32 12.86 22.03
C GLU A 591 -8.95 12.19 21.91
N VAL A 592 -8.95 10.86 21.78
CA VAL A 592 -7.74 10.06 21.52
C VAL A 592 -7.92 9.35 20.19
N ALA A 593 -7.19 9.81 19.16
CA ALA A 593 -7.25 9.27 17.81
C ALA A 593 -5.90 8.67 17.40
N ARG A 594 -5.93 7.54 16.69
CA ARG A 594 -4.72 6.83 16.32
C ARG A 594 -4.83 6.10 14.98
N VAL A 595 -3.71 6.03 14.26
CA VAL A 595 -3.51 5.21 13.07
C VAL A 595 -2.11 4.58 13.08
N GLY A 596 -2.01 3.30 12.70
CA GLY A 596 -0.73 2.59 12.65
C GLY A 596 -0.16 2.23 14.02
N LEU A 597 1.17 2.09 14.09
CA LEU A 597 1.87 1.65 15.30
C LEU A 597 1.91 2.76 16.36
N ASN A 598 1.66 2.41 17.62
CA ASN A 598 2.11 3.19 18.77
C ASN A 598 3.50 2.70 19.23
N GLU A 599 4.04 3.32 20.27
CA GLU A 599 5.34 2.94 20.79
C GLU A 599 5.34 1.54 21.38
N GLN A 600 4.30 1.18 22.13
CA GLN A 600 4.18 -0.16 22.72
C GLN A 600 4.22 -1.25 21.65
N GLU A 601 3.39 -1.16 20.60
CA GLU A 601 3.38 -2.11 19.50
C GLU A 601 4.69 -2.12 18.73
N ALA A 602 5.30 -0.96 18.50
CA ALA A 602 6.59 -0.90 17.82
C ALA A 602 7.68 -1.63 18.61
N ARG A 603 7.68 -1.52 19.94
CA ARG A 603 8.60 -2.26 20.84
C ARG A 603 8.28 -3.76 20.84
N GLU A 604 7.01 -4.16 20.97
CA GLU A 604 6.58 -5.56 20.95
C GLU A 604 6.92 -6.25 19.62
N GLN A 605 6.83 -5.51 18.49
CA GLN A 605 7.15 -6.01 17.15
C GLN A 605 8.64 -5.89 16.79
N GLY A 606 9.47 -5.25 17.63
CA GLY A 606 10.89 -5.01 17.34
C GLY A 606 11.13 -4.07 16.15
N VAL A 607 10.22 -3.14 15.89
CA VAL A 607 10.31 -2.14 14.82
C VAL A 607 11.08 -0.94 15.35
N ALA A 608 12.19 -0.58 14.71
CA ALA A 608 12.93 0.64 15.06
C ALA A 608 12.12 1.88 14.65
N TYR A 609 11.98 2.83 15.57
CA TYR A 609 11.22 4.06 15.37
C TYR A 609 11.91 5.26 16.03
N GLU A 610 11.56 6.44 15.54
CA GLU A 610 11.84 7.73 16.16
C GLU A 610 10.51 8.41 16.49
N VAL A 611 10.44 9.11 17.63
CA VAL A 611 9.25 9.84 18.07
C VAL A 611 9.44 11.33 17.83
N THR A 612 8.44 11.96 17.21
CA THR A 612 8.30 13.41 17.19
C THR A 612 6.98 13.80 17.82
N ARG A 613 7.00 14.83 18.65
CA ARG A 613 5.81 15.32 19.36
C ARG A 613 5.69 16.83 19.21
N TYR A 614 4.46 17.30 19.08
CA TYR A 614 4.09 18.71 19.13
C TYR A 614 2.95 18.89 20.14
N GLY A 615 3.09 19.84 21.06
CA GLY A 615 2.09 20.16 22.09
C GLY A 615 1.01 21.10 21.56
N LEU A 616 -0.25 20.86 21.92
CA LEU A 616 -1.36 21.76 21.53
C LEU A 616 -1.40 23.03 22.39
N ASP A 617 -0.61 23.10 23.45
CA ASP A 617 -0.38 24.28 24.29
C ASP A 617 0.33 25.42 23.55
N ASP A 618 1.07 25.11 22.49
CA ASP A 618 1.72 26.09 21.60
C ASP A 618 0.89 26.43 20.36
N LEU A 619 -0.32 25.87 20.20
CA LEU A 619 -1.15 26.09 19.01
C LEU A 619 -2.15 27.23 19.20
N ASP A 620 -1.95 28.34 18.47
CA ASP A 620 -2.80 29.54 18.50
C ASP A 620 -4.31 29.23 18.48
N ARG A 621 -4.75 28.33 17.59
CA ARG A 621 -6.17 27.96 17.52
C ARG A 621 -6.67 27.27 18.79
N ALA A 622 -5.89 26.34 19.34
CA ALA A 622 -6.26 25.63 20.56
C ALA A 622 -6.27 26.57 21.77
N ILE A 623 -5.35 27.55 21.82
CA ILE A 623 -5.32 28.62 22.82
C ILE A 623 -6.58 29.48 22.70
N ALA A 624 -6.92 29.93 21.49
CA ALA A 624 -8.12 30.73 21.24
C ALA A 624 -9.41 30.01 21.67
N ASP A 625 -9.47 28.69 21.51
CA ASP A 625 -10.62 27.85 21.88
C ASP A 625 -10.63 27.45 23.38
N SER A 626 -9.64 27.86 24.18
CA SER A 626 -9.42 27.41 25.56
C SER A 626 -9.30 25.88 25.67
N ALA A 627 -8.75 25.25 24.63
CA ALA A 627 -8.58 23.81 24.46
C ALA A 627 -7.11 23.42 24.20
N ALA A 628 -6.17 24.25 24.65
CA ALA A 628 -4.72 24.12 24.46
C ALA A 628 -4.10 23.03 25.35
N HIS A 629 -4.60 21.81 25.22
CA HIS A 629 -4.16 20.65 25.98
C HIS A 629 -4.16 19.41 25.09
N GLY A 630 -3.18 18.52 25.30
CA GLY A 630 -2.94 17.39 24.40
C GLY A 630 -1.78 17.62 23.44
N TRP A 631 -1.61 16.73 22.47
CA TRP A 631 -0.46 16.70 21.58
C TRP A 631 -0.71 15.84 20.33
N VAL A 632 0.10 16.08 19.30
CA VAL A 632 0.29 15.18 18.17
C VAL A 632 1.61 14.43 18.36
N LYS A 633 1.58 13.10 18.33
CA LYS A 633 2.75 12.22 18.42
C LYS A 633 2.86 11.38 17.15
N VAL A 634 3.99 11.46 16.45
CA VAL A 634 4.26 10.74 15.19
C VAL A 634 5.47 9.85 15.38
N LEU A 635 5.32 8.57 15.00
CA LEU A 635 6.42 7.62 14.89
C LEU A 635 6.90 7.59 13.44
N THR A 636 8.21 7.73 13.23
CA THR A 636 8.85 7.63 11.91
C THR A 636 9.95 6.58 11.87
N VAL A 637 10.32 6.13 10.66
CA VAL A 637 11.53 5.33 10.47
C VAL A 637 12.75 6.20 10.80
N PRO A 638 13.71 5.75 11.64
CA PRO A 638 14.85 6.58 12.03
C PRO A 638 15.58 7.21 10.83
N GLY A 639 15.75 8.54 10.87
CA GLY A 639 16.41 9.31 9.81
C GLY A 639 15.63 9.44 8.49
N LYS A 640 14.37 9.02 8.43
CA LYS A 640 13.50 9.12 7.25
C LYS A 640 12.15 9.68 7.64
N ASP A 641 11.52 10.46 6.77
CA ASP A 641 10.21 11.06 7.04
C ASP A 641 9.03 10.09 6.88
N ARG A 642 9.30 8.79 6.72
CA ARG A 642 8.27 7.77 6.54
C ARG A 642 7.57 7.51 7.86
N ILE A 643 6.26 7.77 7.88
CA ILE A 643 5.37 7.58 9.03
C ILE A 643 5.11 6.09 9.25
N LEU A 644 5.23 5.66 10.52
CA LEU A 644 4.93 4.31 11.01
C LEU A 644 3.61 4.27 11.79
N GLY A 645 3.28 5.35 12.47
CA GLY A 645 2.00 5.54 13.15
C GLY A 645 1.90 6.91 13.79
N VAL A 646 0.69 7.29 14.17
CA VAL A 646 0.35 8.59 14.71
C VAL A 646 -0.69 8.42 15.81
N THR A 647 -0.48 9.14 16.92
CA THR A 647 -1.46 9.31 17.99
C THR A 647 -1.69 10.79 18.22
N ILE A 648 -2.95 11.21 18.21
CA ILE A 648 -3.38 12.56 18.52
C ILE A 648 -4.24 12.49 19.77
N VAL A 649 -3.87 13.28 20.78
CA VAL A 649 -4.69 13.55 21.96
C VAL A 649 -5.07 15.02 21.89
N GLY A 650 -6.34 15.36 21.78
CA GLY A 650 -6.76 16.75 21.62
C GLY A 650 -8.21 16.91 21.18
N VAL A 651 -8.70 18.15 21.19
CA VAL A 651 -10.00 18.47 20.62
C VAL A 651 -9.99 18.19 19.10
N HIS A 652 -11.03 17.54 18.59
CA HIS A 652 -11.14 17.10 17.20
C HIS A 652 -10.04 16.12 16.72
N ALA A 653 -9.37 15.39 17.62
CA ALA A 653 -8.33 14.42 17.24
C ALA A 653 -8.81 13.43 16.16
N GLY A 654 -10.07 12.98 16.23
CA GLY A 654 -10.65 12.07 15.25
C GLY A 654 -10.66 12.62 13.82
N ASP A 655 -10.94 13.91 13.67
CA ASP A 655 -10.98 14.60 12.38
C ASP A 655 -9.56 14.92 11.88
N LEU A 656 -8.67 15.36 12.78
CA LEU A 656 -7.27 15.71 12.46
C LEU A 656 -6.46 14.50 11.97
N LEU A 657 -6.80 13.30 12.42
CA LEU A 657 -6.12 12.06 12.06
C LEU A 657 -6.25 11.74 10.56
N ALA A 658 -7.30 12.21 9.89
CA ALA A 658 -7.61 11.87 8.50
C ALA A 658 -6.47 12.21 7.52
N GLU A 659 -5.75 13.30 7.75
CA GLU A 659 -4.59 13.67 6.92
C GLU A 659 -3.47 12.62 7.02
N PHE A 660 -3.19 12.12 8.23
CA PHE A 660 -2.19 11.07 8.42
C PHE A 660 -2.63 9.73 7.86
N VAL A 661 -3.93 9.40 7.95
CA VAL A 661 -4.49 8.21 7.29
C VAL A 661 -4.25 8.26 5.78
N LEU A 662 -4.54 9.39 5.14
CA LEU A 662 -4.28 9.61 3.72
C LEU A 662 -2.78 9.51 3.41
N ALA A 663 -1.94 10.19 4.21
CA ALA A 663 -0.49 10.18 4.02
C ALA A 663 0.08 8.76 4.09
N MET A 664 -0.28 7.99 5.12
CA MET A 664 0.18 6.61 5.28
C MET A 664 -0.34 5.69 4.15
N LYS A 665 -1.61 5.84 3.75
CA LYS A 665 -2.19 5.03 2.66
C LYS A 665 -1.46 5.21 1.34
N HIS A 666 -0.98 6.43 1.07
CA HIS A 666 -0.28 6.78 -0.17
C HIS A 666 1.24 6.84 -0.04
N GLY A 667 1.80 6.53 1.14
CA GLY A 667 3.24 6.54 1.38
C GLY A 667 3.86 7.94 1.35
N LEU A 668 3.08 8.97 1.72
CA LEU A 668 3.56 10.35 1.87
C LEU A 668 4.23 10.49 3.25
N GLY A 669 5.45 11.02 3.28
CA GLY A 669 6.20 11.29 4.51
C GLY A 669 5.92 12.68 5.11
N LEU A 670 6.46 12.96 6.29
CA LEU A 670 6.25 14.22 7.01
C LEU A 670 6.67 15.47 6.21
N ASN A 671 7.67 15.38 5.33
CA ASN A 671 8.02 16.55 4.50
C ASN A 671 6.87 16.97 3.58
N LYS A 672 6.00 16.03 3.16
CA LYS A 672 4.82 16.35 2.34
C LYS A 672 3.75 17.06 3.15
N ILE A 673 3.52 16.63 4.40
CA ILE A 673 2.61 17.33 5.33
C ILE A 673 3.14 18.74 5.61
N LEU A 674 4.43 18.87 5.93
CA LEU A 674 5.07 20.17 6.18
C LEU A 674 4.96 21.14 4.98
N GLY A 675 5.08 20.60 3.76
CA GLY A 675 4.98 21.37 2.52
C GLY A 675 3.55 21.75 2.12
N THR A 676 2.52 21.18 2.77
CA THR A 676 1.12 21.49 2.50
C THR A 676 0.70 22.76 3.23
N ILE A 677 -0.01 23.64 2.51
CA ILE A 677 -0.60 24.85 3.08
C ILE A 677 -1.80 24.44 3.96
N HIS A 678 -1.72 24.77 5.24
CA HIS A 678 -2.79 24.64 6.21
C HIS A 678 -3.39 26.03 6.46
N ILE A 679 -4.71 26.11 6.65
CA ILE A 679 -5.40 27.36 6.95
C ILE A 679 -4.99 27.84 8.34
N TYR A 680 -4.77 29.14 8.50
CA TYR A 680 -4.44 29.76 9.78
C TYR A 680 -5.55 30.69 10.28
N PRO A 681 -5.91 30.67 11.59
CA PRO A 681 -5.52 29.67 12.59
C PRO A 681 -6.47 28.45 12.55
N THR A 682 -5.95 27.23 12.43
CA THR A 682 -6.75 25.98 12.54
C THR A 682 -6.07 24.89 13.36
N LEU A 683 -6.85 23.96 13.90
CA LEU A 683 -6.33 22.79 14.63
C LEU A 683 -5.45 21.89 13.73
N ALA A 684 -5.73 21.86 12.42
CA ALA A 684 -4.97 21.10 11.44
C ALA A 684 -3.50 21.54 11.35
N GLU A 685 -3.16 22.77 11.74
CA GLU A 685 -1.78 23.22 11.78
C GLU A 685 -0.92 22.42 12.77
N ALA A 686 -1.49 21.75 13.77
CA ALA A 686 -0.77 20.83 14.65
C ALA A 686 -0.04 19.72 13.86
N ASN A 687 -0.67 19.19 12.80
CA ASN A 687 -0.08 18.18 11.92
C ASN A 687 1.13 18.74 11.15
N LYS A 688 1.01 19.99 10.69
CA LYS A 688 2.12 20.71 10.04
C LYS A 688 3.26 20.99 11.02
N PHE A 689 2.95 21.42 12.24
CA PHE A 689 3.96 21.77 13.23
C PHE A 689 4.70 20.56 13.78
N VAL A 690 4.05 19.40 13.99
CA VAL A 690 4.78 18.17 14.33
C VAL A 690 5.73 17.74 13.20
N ALA A 691 5.33 17.92 11.94
CA ALA A 691 6.22 17.68 10.80
C ALA A 691 7.39 18.70 10.77
N GLY A 692 7.13 19.93 11.22
CA GLY A 692 8.13 20.98 11.44
C GLY A 692 9.14 20.60 12.53
N GLU A 693 8.69 20.06 13.66
CA GLU A 693 9.57 19.56 14.74
C GLU A 693 10.46 18.42 14.24
N TRP A 694 9.91 17.48 13.47
CA TRP A 694 10.69 16.42 12.86
C TRP A 694 11.76 17.00 11.94
N LYS A 695 11.39 17.99 11.11
CA LYS A 695 12.32 18.66 10.21
C LYS A 695 13.41 19.43 10.95
N ARG A 696 13.07 20.06 12.08
CA ARG A 696 14.00 20.78 12.96
C ARG A 696 15.07 19.84 13.54
N ALA A 697 14.66 18.67 14.01
CA ALA A 697 15.57 17.64 14.49
C ALA A 697 16.51 17.08 13.40
N HIS A 698 16.06 17.09 12.14
CA HIS A 698 16.79 16.57 10.98
C HIS A 698 17.45 17.65 10.11
N GLN A 699 17.69 18.83 10.65
CA GLN A 699 18.34 19.91 9.89
C GLN A 699 19.78 19.52 9.51
N PRO A 700 20.23 19.82 8.28
CA PRO A 700 21.62 19.60 7.89
C PRO A 700 22.51 20.68 8.53
N LEU A 701 22.83 20.54 9.81
CA LEU A 701 23.59 21.53 10.61
C LEU A 701 24.89 21.97 9.94
N ALA A 702 25.60 21.03 9.30
CA ALA A 702 26.83 21.33 8.55
C ALA A 702 26.56 22.29 7.37
N LEU A 703 25.48 22.06 6.61
CA LEU A 703 25.07 22.95 5.53
C LEU A 703 24.59 24.30 6.07
N LEU A 704 23.85 24.31 7.18
CA LEU A 704 23.38 25.56 7.80
C LEU A 704 24.54 26.47 8.24
N ARG A 705 25.66 25.92 8.73
CA ARG A 705 26.87 26.72 9.02
C ARG A 705 27.48 27.35 7.76
N TRP A 706 27.45 26.66 6.62
CA TRP A 706 27.88 27.22 5.34
C TRP A 706 26.92 28.31 4.85
N VAL A 707 25.62 28.08 5.00
CA VAL A 707 24.57 29.05 4.66
C VAL A 707 24.67 30.29 5.55
N GLU A 708 24.95 30.13 6.85
CA GLU A 708 25.21 31.24 7.77
C GLU A 708 26.41 32.06 7.32
N ARG A 709 27.54 31.41 6.99
CA ARG A 709 28.73 32.10 6.43
C ARG A 709 28.41 32.82 5.14
N PHE A 710 27.63 32.21 4.26
CA PHE A 710 27.16 32.83 3.04
C PHE A 710 26.29 34.07 3.32
N HIS A 711 25.37 34.00 4.28
CA HIS A 711 24.56 35.16 4.70
C HIS A 711 25.42 36.23 5.41
N ALA A 712 26.40 35.85 6.22
CA ALA A 712 27.35 36.78 6.84
C ALA A 712 28.19 37.50 5.78
N TRP A 713 28.66 36.79 4.76
CA TRP A 713 29.32 37.36 3.60
C TRP A 713 28.40 38.32 2.83
N ARG A 714 27.14 37.91 2.54
CA ARG A 714 26.15 38.78 1.89
C ARG A 714 25.79 40.04 2.70
N ARG A 715 25.92 40.00 4.04
CA ARG A 715 25.72 41.15 4.94
C ARG A 715 26.96 42.03 5.09
N GLY A 716 28.08 41.72 4.43
CA GLY A 716 29.30 42.53 4.47
C GLY A 716 30.28 42.18 5.61
N GLY A 717 30.09 41.07 6.32
CA GLY A 717 30.91 40.65 7.47
C GLY A 717 32.31 40.09 7.14
N GLY A 718 32.86 40.39 5.96
CA GLY A 718 34.17 39.90 5.52
C GLY A 718 35.27 40.97 5.62
N GLY A 719 35.59 41.43 6.82
CA GLY A 719 36.68 42.39 7.04
C GLY A 719 37.35 42.20 8.39
N GLY A 720 38.46 41.44 8.44
CA GLY A 720 39.24 41.28 9.67
C GLY A 720 40.48 40.39 9.56
N ARG A 721 41.58 40.98 9.06
CA ARG A 721 43.01 40.62 9.26
C ARG A 721 43.58 39.41 8.47
N VAL A 722 44.44 39.68 7.46
CA VAL A 722 45.92 39.77 7.53
C VAL A 722 46.52 39.76 6.08
N GLY A 723 47.34 40.76 5.76
CA GLY A 723 48.64 40.58 5.07
C GLY A 723 48.74 40.27 3.56
N CYS A 724 48.72 41.32 2.75
CA CYS A 724 49.42 41.55 1.45
C CYS A 724 50.33 40.46 0.83
N ARG A 725 49.97 39.96 -0.37
CA ARG A 725 50.73 40.10 -1.65
C ARG A 725 49.87 39.66 -2.86
N ARG A 726 50.11 40.34 -4.00
CA ARG A 726 49.27 40.51 -5.20
C ARG A 726 49.09 39.26 -6.09
N THR A 727 48.10 39.43 -7.00
CA THR A 727 47.77 38.72 -8.27
C THR A 727 47.16 37.33 -8.09
N GLY A 728 45.98 36.98 -8.61
CA GLY A 728 45.09 37.56 -9.61
C GLY A 728 44.05 36.49 -9.99
N LEU A 729 43.00 36.89 -10.69
CA LEU A 729 41.92 36.09 -11.30
C LEU A 729 40.70 35.67 -10.44
N ALA A 730 39.59 36.32 -10.79
CA ALA A 730 38.27 35.75 -11.04
C ALA A 730 37.42 35.30 -9.83
N GLY A 731 36.87 36.31 -9.16
CA GLY A 731 35.48 36.24 -8.72
C GLY A 731 34.55 36.51 -9.91
N ARG A 732 33.50 35.71 -10.05
CA ARG A 732 32.13 36.08 -10.48
C ARG A 732 31.33 34.80 -10.71
N LEU A 733 30.45 34.47 -9.76
CA LEU A 733 29.14 33.86 -10.00
C LEU A 733 28.44 33.66 -8.65
N LEU A 734 27.72 34.71 -8.21
CA LEU A 734 26.54 34.58 -7.35
C LEU A 734 25.78 35.92 -7.27
N GLY A 735 24.78 36.02 -8.13
CA GLY A 735 23.54 36.80 -8.00
C GLY A 735 22.52 36.01 -8.83
N LEU A 736 21.26 35.78 -8.47
CA LEU A 736 20.31 36.32 -7.50
C LEU A 736 19.34 35.16 -7.18
N ALA A 737 18.90 34.98 -5.93
CA ALA A 737 17.71 35.55 -5.28
C ALA A 737 16.40 34.78 -5.52
N VAL A 738 15.69 34.61 -4.40
CA VAL A 738 14.31 34.16 -4.28
C VAL A 738 13.39 35.21 -4.90
N ALA A 739 12.47 34.78 -5.77
CA ALA A 739 11.22 35.46 -6.12
C ALA A 739 10.10 34.45 -5.75
N GLY A 740 9.06 34.79 -4.99
CA GLY A 740 8.05 35.77 -5.39
C GLY A 740 7.24 35.16 -6.53
N ALA A 741 5.96 34.87 -6.34
CA ALA A 741 5.07 34.42 -7.42
C ALA A 741 4.89 35.56 -8.44
N GLY A 742 5.90 35.75 -9.29
CA GLY A 742 5.86 36.51 -10.52
C GLY A 742 5.82 35.52 -11.69
N ALA A 743 5.30 35.97 -12.83
CA ALA A 743 5.33 35.20 -14.06
C ALA A 743 6.75 34.68 -14.33
N VAL A 744 6.90 33.35 -14.46
CA VAL A 744 8.20 32.76 -14.79
C VAL A 744 8.57 33.20 -16.21
N THR A 745 9.65 33.97 -16.34
CA THR A 745 10.18 34.43 -17.64
C THR A 745 11.33 33.54 -18.06
N LEU A 746 11.33 33.09 -19.32
CA LEU A 746 12.45 32.33 -19.90
C LEU A 746 13.65 33.26 -20.16
N PRO A 747 14.90 32.82 -19.88
CA PRO A 747 16.07 33.56 -20.32
C PRO A 747 16.17 33.56 -21.85
N PRO A 748 16.67 34.65 -22.48
CA PRO A 748 16.82 34.72 -23.93
C PRO A 748 17.71 33.57 -24.44
N LEU A 749 17.45 33.07 -25.65
CA LEU A 749 18.24 31.99 -26.25
C LEU A 749 19.66 32.45 -26.64
N ALA A 750 19.81 33.74 -26.95
CA ALA A 750 21.04 34.39 -27.37
C ALA A 750 21.44 35.50 -26.40
N ASP A 751 22.73 35.61 -26.11
CA ASP A 751 23.35 36.71 -25.37
C ASP A 751 23.68 37.87 -26.34
N PRO A 752 23.49 39.15 -25.96
CA PRO A 752 23.91 40.31 -26.75
C PRO A 752 25.37 40.30 -27.25
N SER A 753 26.25 39.51 -26.62
CA SER A 753 27.65 39.30 -27.01
C SER A 753 27.88 38.20 -28.08
N GLY A 754 26.81 37.56 -28.57
CA GLY A 754 26.87 36.50 -29.59
C GLY A 754 27.06 35.07 -29.05
N GLY A 755 26.97 34.89 -27.72
CA GLY A 755 26.99 33.59 -27.05
C GLY A 755 25.60 33.00 -26.79
N LEU A 756 25.53 31.75 -26.34
CA LEU A 756 24.27 31.17 -25.83
C LEU A 756 23.83 31.91 -24.56
N GLY A 757 22.53 32.15 -24.42
CA GLY A 757 21.99 32.85 -23.25
C GLY A 757 22.28 32.14 -21.93
N SER A 758 22.47 32.92 -20.87
CA SER A 758 22.79 32.39 -19.54
C SER A 758 21.69 31.46 -19.03
N GLY A 759 22.03 30.22 -18.69
CA GLY A 759 21.10 29.22 -18.14
C GLY A 759 20.71 28.11 -19.11
N TRP A 760 21.14 28.18 -20.38
CA TRP A 760 20.98 27.10 -21.35
C TRP A 760 22.21 26.19 -21.37
N ARG A 761 22.01 24.87 -21.47
CA ARG A 761 23.09 23.87 -21.56
C ARG A 761 22.83 22.86 -22.66
N VAL A 762 23.86 22.47 -23.39
CA VAL A 762 23.76 21.38 -24.38
C VAL A 762 23.89 20.05 -23.66
N VAL A 763 22.94 19.14 -23.91
CA VAL A 763 22.84 17.82 -23.30
C VAL A 763 22.75 16.77 -24.39
N THR A 764 23.54 15.71 -24.26
CA THR A 764 23.58 14.56 -25.16
C THR A 764 23.23 13.26 -24.43
N LEU A 765 23.03 12.16 -25.17
CA LEU A 765 22.82 10.85 -24.57
C LEU A 765 24.16 10.24 -24.09
N PRO A 766 24.22 9.58 -22.91
CA PRO A 766 25.47 9.11 -22.29
C PRO A 766 26.34 8.15 -23.13
N ALA A 767 25.79 7.53 -24.18
CA ALA A 767 26.47 6.55 -25.03
C ALA A 767 26.73 7.04 -26.47
N GLN A 768 26.39 8.30 -26.78
CA GLN A 768 26.49 8.83 -28.13
C GLN A 768 27.88 9.42 -28.38
N LYS A 769 28.57 8.93 -29.42
CA LYS A 769 29.85 9.49 -29.86
C LYS A 769 29.60 10.74 -30.73
N PRO A 770 30.50 11.74 -30.71
CA PRO A 770 30.38 12.95 -31.55
C PRO A 770 30.16 12.60 -33.03
N PRO A 771 29.47 13.46 -33.82
CA PRO A 771 29.28 14.89 -33.58
C PRO A 771 28.02 15.28 -32.76
N VAL A 772 28.09 16.44 -32.09
CA VAL A 772 27.00 17.04 -31.28
C VAL A 772 26.39 18.20 -32.06
N THR A 773 25.06 18.34 -32.01
CA THR A 773 24.34 19.46 -32.65
C THR A 773 24.90 20.79 -32.18
N ARG A 774 25.23 21.67 -33.14
CA ARG A 774 25.86 22.96 -32.86
C ARG A 774 24.78 24.03 -32.68
N TYR A 775 24.92 24.79 -31.60
CA TYR A 775 24.05 25.91 -31.27
C TYR A 775 24.87 27.19 -31.24
N THR A 776 24.50 28.17 -32.06
CA THR A 776 25.18 29.47 -32.11
C THR A 776 24.15 30.59 -32.10
N ALA A 777 24.39 31.64 -31.32
CA ALA A 777 23.57 32.84 -31.36
C ALA A 777 23.97 33.71 -32.56
N GLU A 778 23.00 34.20 -33.31
CA GLU A 778 23.22 35.16 -34.40
C GLU A 778 22.04 36.12 -34.54
N ARG A 779 22.32 37.34 -35.03
CA ARG A 779 21.28 38.31 -35.39
C ARG A 779 20.85 38.06 -36.82
N LEU A 780 19.60 37.64 -37.04
CA LEU A 780 19.08 37.30 -38.36
C LEU A 780 17.71 37.95 -38.58
N ASP A 781 17.57 38.74 -39.65
CA ASP A 781 16.33 39.45 -40.03
C ASP A 781 15.65 40.22 -38.88
N GLY A 782 16.45 40.82 -38.01
CA GLY A 782 15.96 41.59 -36.86
C GLY A 782 15.71 40.79 -35.58
N HIS A 783 15.78 39.45 -35.63
CA HIS A 783 15.66 38.57 -34.48
C HIS A 783 17.03 38.25 -33.84
N ASP A 784 17.07 38.13 -32.52
CA ASP A 784 18.16 37.47 -31.80
C ASP A 784 17.91 35.95 -31.83
N ALA A 785 18.43 35.30 -32.86
CA ALA A 785 18.10 33.93 -33.20
C ALA A 785 19.16 32.94 -32.70
N LEU A 786 18.67 31.78 -32.28
CA LEU A 786 19.48 30.60 -32.04
C LEU A 786 19.55 29.78 -33.33
N ARG A 787 20.73 29.75 -33.96
CA ARG A 787 21.04 28.84 -35.05
C ARG A 787 21.27 27.43 -34.50
N VAL A 788 20.50 26.48 -35.02
CA VAL A 788 20.52 25.04 -34.72
C VAL A 788 21.04 24.32 -35.97
N GLU A 789 22.28 23.85 -35.93
CA GLU A 789 22.91 23.11 -37.03
C GLU A 789 23.17 21.67 -36.61
N ALA A 790 22.40 20.73 -37.17
CA ALA A 790 22.60 19.30 -36.97
C ALA A 790 23.22 18.67 -38.22
N ALA A 791 24.28 17.88 -38.04
CA ALA A 791 25.00 17.20 -39.12
C ALA A 791 25.51 15.85 -38.64
N ALA A 792 24.81 14.77 -38.99
CA ALA A 792 25.00 13.44 -38.41
C ALA A 792 25.10 13.46 -36.87
N SER A 793 24.35 14.37 -36.23
CA SER A 793 24.54 14.76 -34.85
C SER A 793 23.24 14.81 -34.07
N TYR A 794 23.36 14.68 -32.76
CA TYR A 794 22.29 14.85 -31.79
C TYR A 794 22.74 15.77 -30.65
N GLY A 795 21.82 16.58 -30.15
CA GLY A 795 22.01 17.40 -28.98
C GLY A 795 20.71 18.12 -28.64
N ASN A 796 20.49 18.36 -27.36
CA ASN A 796 19.38 19.15 -26.86
C ASN A 796 19.94 20.38 -26.14
N LEU A 797 19.48 21.58 -26.49
CA LEU A 797 19.72 22.77 -25.69
C LEU A 797 18.60 22.85 -24.64
N VAL A 798 18.96 22.67 -23.38
CA VAL A 798 18.03 22.51 -22.26
C VAL A 798 18.16 23.67 -21.28
N HIS A 799 17.02 24.17 -20.82
CA HIS A 799 16.92 25.01 -19.64
C HIS A 799 16.03 24.31 -18.60
N ASP A 800 16.60 24.02 -17.43
CA ASP A 800 15.92 23.28 -16.37
C ASP A 800 14.93 24.18 -15.62
N LEU A 801 13.69 23.70 -15.45
CA LEU A 801 12.57 24.41 -14.82
C LEU A 801 11.85 23.52 -13.79
N PRO A 802 12.56 22.91 -12.80
CA PRO A 802 11.97 21.91 -11.91
C PRO A 802 10.85 22.51 -11.04
N GLY A 803 9.63 21.96 -11.17
CA GLY A 803 8.50 22.35 -10.33
C GLY A 803 7.81 23.64 -10.74
N VAL A 804 8.17 24.22 -11.90
CA VAL A 804 7.50 25.41 -12.45
C VAL A 804 6.11 25.00 -12.97
N PRO A 805 5.00 25.65 -12.56
CA PRO A 805 3.69 25.37 -13.14
C PRO A 805 3.68 25.53 -14.66
N ALA A 806 2.97 24.66 -15.37
CA ALA A 806 2.88 24.76 -16.82
C ALA A 806 2.24 26.12 -17.22
N PRO A 807 2.87 26.89 -18.12
CA PRO A 807 2.34 28.18 -18.56
C PRO A 807 1.06 27.96 -19.37
N ARG A 808 0.21 28.98 -19.43
CA ARG A 808 -0.97 28.93 -20.31
C ARG A 808 -0.56 28.87 -21.78
N THR A 809 0.42 29.69 -22.16
CA THR A 809 0.85 29.80 -23.55
C THR A 809 2.36 29.79 -23.69
N LEU A 810 2.86 29.05 -24.68
CA LEU A 810 4.26 29.10 -25.14
C LEU A 810 4.31 29.76 -26.52
N ARG A 811 5.16 30.77 -26.68
CA ARG A 811 5.36 31.49 -27.96
C ARG A 811 6.81 31.39 -28.40
N TRP A 812 7.04 31.28 -29.71
CA TRP A 812 8.35 31.35 -30.33
C TRP A 812 8.22 31.63 -31.82
N ALA A 813 9.32 31.94 -32.47
CA ALA A 813 9.43 31.94 -33.92
C ALA A 813 10.50 30.93 -34.36
N TRP A 814 10.29 30.27 -35.49
CA TRP A 814 11.33 29.45 -36.13
C TRP A 814 11.46 29.75 -37.62
N ARG A 815 12.64 29.47 -38.17
CA ARG A 815 12.92 29.56 -39.61
C ARG A 815 13.75 28.37 -40.02
N LEU A 816 13.22 27.55 -40.90
CA LEU A 816 13.95 26.43 -41.47
C LEU A 816 14.72 26.88 -42.72
N GLN A 817 16.05 26.77 -42.70
CA GLN A 817 16.89 27.15 -43.85
C GLN A 817 17.27 25.93 -44.69
N GLN A 818 17.59 24.81 -44.04
CA GLN A 818 17.88 23.54 -44.70
C GLN A 818 17.09 22.41 -44.02
N PRO A 819 16.08 21.83 -44.68
CA PRO A 819 15.39 20.65 -44.17
C PRO A 819 16.27 19.40 -44.24
N ASN A 820 15.97 18.41 -43.40
CA ASN A 820 16.50 17.06 -43.56
C ASN A 820 15.53 16.24 -44.43
N ALA A 821 15.86 16.05 -45.71
CA ALA A 821 14.98 15.36 -46.66
C ALA A 821 14.79 13.86 -46.38
N ALA A 822 15.69 13.25 -45.58
CA ALA A 822 15.61 11.83 -45.22
C ALA A 822 14.79 11.56 -43.94
N ALA A 823 14.27 12.61 -43.29
CA ALA A 823 13.50 12.50 -42.05
C ALA A 823 12.11 11.87 -42.28
N ASP A 824 11.80 10.84 -41.50
CA ASP A 824 10.51 10.18 -41.36
C ASP A 824 10.33 9.74 -39.88
N LEU A 825 9.59 10.56 -39.12
CA LEU A 825 9.35 10.42 -37.69
C LEU A 825 8.54 9.15 -37.34
N ARG A 826 8.00 8.43 -38.32
CA ARG A 826 7.29 7.16 -38.10
C ARG A 826 8.23 5.97 -38.04
N SER A 827 9.48 6.13 -38.49
CA SER A 827 10.47 5.06 -38.56
C SER A 827 11.65 5.35 -37.63
N LYS A 828 12.24 4.31 -37.02
CA LYS A 828 13.44 4.50 -36.17
C LYS A 828 14.63 5.04 -36.95
N SER A 829 14.83 4.60 -38.18
CA SER A 829 15.92 5.06 -39.04
C SER A 829 15.74 6.48 -39.57
N GLY A 830 14.52 7.02 -39.50
CA GLY A 830 14.18 8.37 -39.97
C GLY A 830 13.79 9.35 -38.87
N ASP A 831 13.84 8.95 -37.59
CA ASP A 831 13.44 9.75 -36.43
C ASP A 831 14.45 10.87 -36.14
N ASP A 832 14.53 11.82 -37.08
CA ASP A 832 15.36 13.02 -37.05
C ASP A 832 14.47 14.23 -37.29
N THR A 833 14.67 15.31 -36.53
CA THR A 833 13.90 16.55 -36.67
C THR A 833 14.82 17.71 -37.00
N ALA A 834 14.49 18.48 -38.04
CA ALA A 834 15.26 19.66 -38.40
C ALA A 834 15.27 20.72 -37.28
N VAL A 835 14.13 20.90 -36.61
CA VAL A 835 14.02 21.68 -35.38
C VAL A 835 12.79 21.27 -34.56
N LYS A 836 12.94 21.22 -33.24
CA LYS A 836 11.87 21.02 -32.28
C LYS A 836 12.02 21.89 -31.04
N VAL A 837 10.88 22.36 -30.54
CA VAL A 837 10.74 22.99 -29.23
C VAL A 837 9.95 22.03 -28.36
N CYS A 838 10.45 21.68 -27.18
CA CYS A 838 9.78 20.73 -26.30
C CYS A 838 9.65 21.24 -24.86
N LEU A 839 8.62 20.76 -24.16
CA LEU A 839 8.45 20.88 -22.72
C LEU A 839 8.48 19.49 -22.08
N SER A 840 9.28 19.34 -21.03
CA SER A 840 9.29 18.14 -20.19
C SER A 840 8.47 18.37 -18.93
N PHE A 841 7.72 17.37 -18.50
CA PHE A 841 6.78 17.46 -17.38
C PHE A 841 7.12 16.46 -16.28
N ASP A 842 6.91 16.87 -15.02
CA ASP A 842 7.06 16.00 -13.83
C ASP A 842 5.82 15.11 -13.67
N LEU A 843 5.54 14.28 -14.68
CA LEU A 843 4.42 13.35 -14.64
C LEU A 843 4.69 12.25 -13.59
N PRO A 844 3.81 12.07 -12.59
CA PRO A 844 4.02 11.06 -11.56
C PRO A 844 4.13 9.66 -12.16
N MET A 845 5.10 8.86 -11.71
CA MET A 845 5.28 7.48 -12.20
C MET A 845 4.03 6.60 -12.01
N SER A 846 3.13 6.96 -11.09
CA SER A 846 1.84 6.29 -10.88
C SER A 846 0.85 6.48 -12.03
N ALA A 847 0.91 7.62 -12.73
CA ALA A 847 0.10 7.94 -13.91
C ALA A 847 0.61 7.22 -15.16
N VAL A 848 1.92 6.91 -15.21
CA VAL A 848 2.54 6.18 -16.32
C VAL A 848 2.06 4.71 -16.36
N PRO A 849 1.58 4.20 -17.51
CA PRO A 849 1.17 2.81 -17.69
C PRO A 849 2.26 1.81 -17.28
N PHE A 850 1.85 0.62 -16.80
CA PHE A 850 2.78 -0.34 -16.17
C PHE A 850 3.97 -0.72 -17.05
N VAL A 851 3.76 -1.01 -18.34
CA VAL A 851 4.83 -1.40 -19.27
C VAL A 851 5.83 -0.25 -19.43
N GLU A 852 5.33 0.97 -19.65
CA GLU A 852 6.17 2.15 -19.85
C GLU A 852 6.89 2.57 -18.57
N ARG A 853 6.30 2.33 -17.41
CA ARG A 853 6.94 2.49 -16.11
C ARG A 853 8.15 1.57 -15.96
N GLN A 854 8.07 0.32 -16.44
CA GLN A 854 9.22 -0.60 -16.41
C GLN A 854 10.29 -0.21 -17.42
N LEU A 855 9.90 0.13 -18.66
CA LEU A 855 10.84 0.58 -19.69
C LEU A 855 11.57 1.86 -19.28
N LEU A 856 10.86 2.84 -18.70
CA LEU A 856 11.45 4.06 -18.18
C LEU A 856 12.38 3.80 -16.98
N ARG A 857 12.03 2.88 -16.08
CA ARG A 857 12.92 2.48 -14.97
C ARG A 857 14.18 1.80 -15.48
N LEU A 858 14.05 0.93 -16.47
CA LEU A 858 15.19 0.27 -17.12
C LEU A 858 16.08 1.28 -17.85
N ALA A 859 15.47 2.23 -18.57
CA ALA A 859 16.18 3.30 -19.26
C ALA A 859 16.94 4.19 -18.27
N ARG A 860 16.30 4.68 -17.20
CA ARG A 860 16.95 5.47 -16.13
C ARG A 860 18.07 4.69 -15.44
N SER A 861 17.89 3.40 -15.21
CA SER A 861 18.93 2.52 -14.64
C SER A 861 20.13 2.37 -15.57
N ARG A 862 19.89 2.20 -16.87
CA ARG A 862 20.94 2.01 -17.88
C ARG A 862 21.69 3.29 -18.22
N THR A 863 21.00 4.43 -18.24
CA THR A 863 21.61 5.74 -18.58
C THR A 863 22.16 6.49 -17.37
N GLY A 864 21.72 6.14 -16.14
CA GLY A 864 22.05 6.90 -14.94
C GLY A 864 21.41 8.30 -14.88
N ALA A 865 20.60 8.66 -15.88
CA ALA A 865 19.96 9.98 -16.00
C ALA A 865 18.48 9.93 -15.60
N ASN A 866 17.99 11.00 -14.98
CA ASN A 866 16.57 11.14 -14.63
C ASN A 866 15.75 11.55 -15.86
N LEU A 867 15.49 10.59 -16.75
CA LEU A 867 14.70 10.81 -17.96
C LEU A 867 13.26 11.21 -17.61
N PRO A 868 12.69 12.27 -18.22
CA PRO A 868 11.33 12.74 -17.91
C PRO A 868 10.27 11.68 -18.25
N ALA A 869 9.18 11.68 -17.50
CA ALA A 869 8.08 10.73 -17.68
C ALA A 869 7.07 11.15 -18.75
N ALA A 870 7.07 12.43 -19.13
CA ALA A 870 6.34 12.97 -20.26
C ALA A 870 7.12 14.15 -20.87
N THR A 871 7.31 14.13 -22.18
CA THR A 871 7.88 15.24 -22.97
C THR A 871 6.99 15.47 -24.17
N LEU A 872 6.50 16.70 -24.31
CA LEU A 872 5.73 17.15 -25.46
C LEU A 872 6.64 17.97 -26.37
N CYS A 873 6.69 17.62 -27.65
CA CYS A 873 7.50 18.32 -28.65
C CYS A 873 6.62 18.92 -29.75
N TRP A 874 6.88 20.16 -30.12
CA TRP A 874 6.37 20.77 -31.34
C TRP A 874 7.46 20.75 -32.40
N VAL A 875 7.16 20.11 -33.52
CA VAL A 875 8.18 19.73 -34.52
C VAL A 875 7.87 20.34 -35.89
N TRP A 876 8.94 20.68 -36.60
CA TRP A 876 8.92 20.83 -38.06
C TRP A 876 9.27 19.49 -38.69
N ALA A 877 8.29 18.85 -39.32
CA ALA A 877 8.41 17.50 -39.87
C ALA A 877 8.82 17.52 -41.35
N GLY A 878 9.31 16.40 -41.88
CA GLY A 878 9.70 16.30 -43.28
C GLY A 878 8.49 16.14 -44.18
N THR A 879 7.68 15.11 -43.92
CA THR A 879 6.61 14.65 -44.81
C THR A 879 5.24 14.55 -44.11
N GLU A 880 5.22 14.62 -42.79
CA GLU A 880 4.04 14.38 -41.98
C GLU A 880 3.04 15.54 -42.03
N ALA A 881 1.76 15.21 -41.88
CA ALA A 881 0.70 16.20 -42.00
C ALA A 881 0.72 17.20 -40.82
N HIS A 882 0.44 18.47 -41.12
CA HIS A 882 0.21 19.50 -40.10
C HIS A 882 -0.85 19.04 -39.08
N GLY A 883 -0.55 19.18 -37.80
CA GLY A 883 -1.41 18.80 -36.68
C GLY A 883 -1.39 17.32 -36.31
N ALA A 884 -0.60 16.48 -37.00
CA ALA A 884 -0.44 15.07 -36.65
C ALA A 884 0.21 14.91 -35.26
N GLN A 885 -0.28 13.92 -34.51
CA GLN A 885 0.31 13.50 -33.23
C GLN A 885 1.06 12.20 -33.43
N LEU A 886 2.32 12.16 -33.01
CA LEU A 886 3.22 11.04 -33.23
C LEU A 886 3.88 10.65 -31.92
N ASP A 887 3.90 9.36 -31.61
CA ASP A 887 4.79 8.81 -30.59
C ASP A 887 6.22 8.78 -31.16
N ASN A 888 7.23 9.13 -30.35
CA ASN A 888 8.61 8.92 -30.76
C ASN A 888 8.88 7.42 -31.01
N ALA A 889 9.63 7.12 -32.07
CA ALA A 889 9.85 5.76 -32.56
C ALA A 889 10.55 4.84 -31.53
N TYR A 890 11.23 5.41 -30.53
CA TYR A 890 11.92 4.69 -29.46
C TYR A 890 11.14 4.67 -28.15
N SER A 891 10.27 5.66 -27.90
CA SER A 891 9.54 5.76 -26.63
C SER A 891 8.27 6.59 -26.70
N ARG A 892 7.18 6.07 -26.11
CA ARG A 892 5.92 6.82 -25.91
C ARG A 892 6.00 7.93 -24.86
N ARG A 893 7.16 8.10 -24.21
CA ARG A 893 7.38 9.16 -23.20
C ARG A 893 7.67 10.51 -23.85
N VAL A 894 8.10 10.49 -25.12
CA VAL A 894 8.23 11.67 -25.97
C VAL A 894 7.14 11.59 -27.02
N ARG A 895 6.25 12.57 -27.05
CA ARG A 895 5.15 12.65 -28.03
C ARG A 895 5.26 13.99 -28.75
N SER A 896 5.10 13.97 -30.07
CA SER A 896 5.31 15.12 -30.95
C SER A 896 4.00 15.57 -31.60
N ILE A 897 3.83 16.88 -31.75
CA ILE A 897 2.78 17.51 -32.56
C ILE A 897 3.47 18.22 -33.73
N VAL A 898 3.10 17.83 -34.94
CA VAL A 898 3.62 18.43 -36.18
C VAL A 898 2.99 19.81 -36.35
N LEU A 899 3.78 20.87 -36.32
CA LEU A 899 3.28 22.24 -36.56
C LEU A 899 3.51 22.72 -37.99
N ARG A 900 4.48 22.14 -38.69
CA ARG A 900 4.85 22.50 -40.07
C ARG A 900 5.48 21.30 -40.76
N ASN A 901 5.47 21.28 -42.09
CA ASN A 901 6.13 20.22 -42.86
C ASN A 901 6.98 20.76 -44.02
N GLY A 902 7.71 19.89 -44.72
CA GLY A 902 8.66 20.26 -45.77
C GLY A 902 8.12 21.06 -46.96
N SER A 903 6.80 21.20 -47.10
CA SER A 903 6.16 22.05 -48.13
C SER A 903 5.97 23.52 -47.71
N ASP A 904 6.14 23.85 -46.42
CA ASP A 904 6.07 25.21 -45.92
C ASP A 904 7.36 25.97 -46.27
N ALA A 905 7.26 27.04 -47.08
CA ALA A 905 8.36 27.71 -47.77
C ALA A 905 9.65 27.91 -46.92
N PRO A 906 10.72 27.12 -47.17
CA PRO A 906 11.98 27.25 -46.43
C PRO A 906 12.56 28.66 -46.62
N GLY A 907 13.15 29.19 -45.56
CA GLY A 907 13.73 30.53 -45.54
C GLY A 907 12.81 31.65 -45.07
N ARG A 908 11.57 31.37 -44.63
CA ARG A 908 10.68 32.36 -43.96
C ARG A 908 10.59 32.12 -42.46
N TRP A 909 10.37 33.21 -41.70
CA TRP A 909 10.04 33.14 -40.28
C TRP A 909 8.58 32.78 -40.08
N HIS A 910 8.31 31.86 -39.16
CA HIS A 910 6.97 31.49 -38.72
C HIS A 910 6.89 31.64 -37.20
N SER A 911 5.91 32.41 -36.74
CA SER A 911 5.61 32.57 -35.31
C SER A 911 4.56 31.57 -34.87
N GLU A 912 4.80 30.93 -33.74
CA GLU A 912 3.91 29.94 -33.12
C GLU A 912 3.48 30.42 -31.73
N SER A 913 2.22 30.16 -31.39
CA SER A 913 1.66 30.42 -30.06
C SER A 913 0.77 29.25 -29.69
N ARG A 914 1.18 28.46 -28.69
CA ARG A 914 0.55 27.17 -28.34
C ARG A 914 -0.05 27.21 -26.95
N ASP A 915 -1.27 26.70 -26.83
CA ASP A 915 -1.88 26.37 -25.55
C ASP A 915 -1.26 25.07 -25.03
N VAL A 916 -0.43 25.20 -23.98
CA VAL A 916 0.33 24.08 -23.44
C VAL A 916 -0.58 23.05 -22.80
N ALA A 917 -1.67 23.49 -22.17
CA ALA A 917 -2.60 22.59 -21.50
C ALA A 917 -3.40 21.77 -22.49
N ALA A 918 -3.93 22.42 -23.53
CA ALA A 918 -4.67 21.74 -24.59
C ALA A 918 -3.79 20.72 -25.33
N ASP A 919 -2.56 21.11 -25.69
CA ASP A 919 -1.64 20.22 -26.39
C ASP A 919 -1.13 19.08 -25.48
N PHE A 920 -0.90 19.34 -24.19
CA PHE A 920 -0.54 18.30 -23.22
C PHE A 920 -1.67 17.28 -23.04
N LEU A 921 -2.91 17.74 -22.85
CA LEU A 921 -4.06 16.86 -22.68
C LEU A 921 -4.36 16.09 -23.97
N ARG A 922 -4.14 16.69 -25.13
CA ARG A 922 -4.20 15.97 -26.41
C ARG A 922 -3.14 14.88 -26.48
N ALA A 923 -1.92 15.19 -26.04
CA ALA A 923 -0.80 14.26 -26.11
C ALA A 923 -0.82 13.16 -25.04
N PHE A 924 -1.23 13.45 -23.80
CA PHE A 924 -1.09 12.57 -22.62
C PHE A 924 -2.38 12.49 -21.77
N GLY A 925 -3.53 12.93 -22.28
CA GLY A 925 -4.79 12.94 -21.53
C GLY A 925 -5.33 11.55 -21.16
N ASP A 926 -4.86 10.51 -21.84
CA ASP A 926 -5.10 9.11 -21.47
C ASP A 926 -4.36 8.69 -20.18
N GLU A 927 -3.32 9.44 -19.80
CA GLU A 927 -2.47 9.16 -18.64
C GLU A 927 -2.67 10.16 -17.49
N SER A 928 -3.04 11.41 -17.78
CA SER A 928 -3.28 12.45 -16.78
C SER A 928 -4.40 13.39 -17.15
N ALA A 929 -5.36 13.58 -16.24
CA ALA A 929 -6.45 14.55 -16.37
C ALA A 929 -6.03 16.00 -16.07
N THR A 930 -4.81 16.22 -15.58
CA THR A 930 -4.26 17.56 -15.26
C THR A 930 -2.85 17.72 -15.83
N VAL A 931 -2.44 18.96 -16.11
CA VAL A 931 -1.10 19.26 -16.64
C VAL A 931 -0.11 19.30 -15.48
N PRO A 932 0.91 18.41 -15.43
CA PRO A 932 1.91 18.42 -14.37
C PRO A 932 2.81 19.67 -14.46
N PRO A 933 3.56 20.01 -13.39
CA PRO A 933 4.61 21.02 -13.46
C PRO A 933 5.69 20.66 -14.50
N LEU A 934 6.35 21.67 -15.03
CA LEU A 934 7.50 21.52 -15.91
C LEU A 934 8.73 20.99 -15.14
N THR A 935 9.62 20.37 -15.91
CA THR A 935 10.97 20.01 -15.49
C THR A 935 12.03 20.68 -16.35
N ALA A 936 11.72 20.96 -17.62
CA ALA A 936 12.62 21.66 -18.53
C ALA A 936 11.88 22.20 -19.77
N VAL A 937 12.48 23.21 -20.41
CA VAL A 937 12.22 23.60 -21.80
C VAL A 937 13.43 23.23 -22.66
N ILE A 938 13.18 22.77 -23.89
CA ILE A 938 14.20 22.19 -24.77
C ILE A 938 14.07 22.77 -26.16
N VAL A 939 15.18 23.16 -26.77
CA VAL A 939 15.30 23.44 -28.21
C VAL A 939 16.28 22.45 -28.81
N ALA A 940 15.87 21.70 -29.82
CA ALA A 940 16.68 20.61 -30.37
C ALA A 940 16.59 20.50 -31.89
N GLY A 941 17.63 19.90 -32.46
CA GLY A 941 17.69 19.45 -33.85
C GLY A 941 18.60 18.23 -33.93
N ASP A 942 18.17 17.24 -34.69
CA ASP A 942 18.85 15.95 -34.81
C ASP A 942 18.90 15.47 -36.27
N ALA A 943 19.99 14.77 -36.58
CA ALA A 943 20.29 14.21 -37.89
C ALA A 943 21.12 12.91 -37.79
N ASP A 944 21.19 12.29 -36.61
CA ASP A 944 22.06 11.15 -36.32
C ASP A 944 21.50 9.82 -36.84
N ASN A 945 20.17 9.69 -36.96
CA ASN A 945 19.57 8.45 -37.45
C ASN A 945 19.68 8.33 -38.98
N THR A 946 19.49 9.44 -39.70
CA THR A 946 19.60 9.53 -41.16
C THR A 946 21.02 9.82 -41.64
N GLY A 947 21.91 10.30 -40.75
CA GLY A 947 23.24 10.81 -41.12
C GLY A 947 23.19 12.10 -41.96
N GLY A 948 22.04 12.77 -42.02
CA GLY A 948 21.78 13.94 -42.85
C GLY A 948 22.33 15.24 -42.26
N ARG A 949 21.87 16.37 -42.83
CA ARG A 949 22.16 17.73 -42.32
C ARG A 949 20.90 18.57 -42.31
N SER A 950 20.72 19.37 -41.27
CA SER A 950 19.66 20.35 -41.15
C SER A 950 20.17 21.65 -40.53
N LEU A 951 19.55 22.76 -40.93
CA LEU A 951 19.87 24.09 -40.44
C LEU A 951 18.58 24.87 -40.20
N ALA A 952 18.36 25.28 -38.97
CA ALA A 952 17.19 26.03 -38.56
C ALA A 952 17.56 27.14 -37.56
N HIS A 953 16.64 28.07 -37.38
CA HIS A 953 16.76 29.16 -36.41
C HIS A 953 15.52 29.18 -35.50
N VAL A 954 15.72 29.48 -34.22
CA VAL A 954 14.63 29.69 -33.24
C VAL A 954 14.85 31.03 -32.55
N ALA A 955 13.80 31.86 -32.48
CA ALA A 955 13.81 33.16 -31.84
C ALA A 955 12.57 33.36 -30.96
N ASP A 956 12.56 34.43 -30.16
CA ASP A 956 11.39 34.92 -29.42
C ASP A 956 10.70 33.88 -28.51
N LEU A 957 11.47 32.92 -27.99
CA LEU A 957 10.94 31.87 -27.10
C LEU A 957 10.56 32.46 -25.73
N ALA A 958 9.27 32.49 -25.43
CA ALA A 958 8.74 33.09 -24.21
C ALA A 958 7.49 32.38 -23.69
N PHE A 959 7.32 32.38 -22.36
CA PHE A 959 6.04 32.06 -21.74
C PHE A 959 5.14 33.30 -21.74
N ALA A 960 3.87 33.10 -22.05
CA ALA A 960 2.84 34.13 -21.97
C ALA A 960 1.75 33.70 -20.95
N PRO A 961 1.22 34.66 -20.15
CA PRO A 961 0.19 34.38 -19.15
C PRO A 961 -1.16 33.92 -19.73
#